data_AF-A0AAD5IW54-F1
#
_entry.id   AF-A0AAD5IW54-F1
#
_cell.length_a   1.000
_cell.length_b   1.000
_cell.length_c   1.000
_cell.angle_alpha   90.00
_cell.angle_beta   90.00
_cell.angle_gamma   90.00
#
_symmetry.space_group_name_H-M   'P 1'
#
loop_
_entity.id
_entity.type
_entity.pdbx_description
1 polymer ?
#
loop_
_entity_poly.entity_id
_entity_poly.type
_entity_poly.pdbx_seq_one_letter_code
_entity_poly.pdbx_strand_id
1 'polypeptide(L)'
;MEMKFSPYNLHSLASSNMKRDSKAKKQPQALGESTEDPHHHHHHHHLEEEDESNSLNLRNLSKLILPPLGVSSFNQNQTKSKWIISPMDSRYRCWETFMVVLVAYSAWVYPFEVAFLNSTPNKKLCIADNIVDLFFAIDIVLTFFVAYIDPRTQLLVRHSKKISVRYLSTFFLMDVASTIPFEALGYLFTGKQKVGLSYSLLGILRFWRLRRVKQLFTRLEKDIRFSYFWVRCGRLLAVTLFTVHCAGCIYYLLAIIYPHQGKTWIGSSNPNFKETGLWIRYISAMYWSITTMTTVGYGDLHAVNNVEMIFIIFYMLFNLGLTSYLIGNMTNLVVEGTRRTMEFRNSIEAASNFVCRNRLPPRMKEQILAYMCLRFKAENLNQHQLIEQLPKSICKSICQKLFLPTVEKVYLFQGVSREILLLLVATMKAEYIPPREDVIMQNETADDVYIIVSGELEIIDCDEMEKEVVVGTLHSGDMFGEVGALCCKPQTFTFRTKTLSQLLRLKTTALIEAMQSKQQDNLAILKNFLQHHKKLKDLSIGDLLVEGGGEEEDDPNMSFNLLTAASTGNAAFLDELLKARLDPDIGDSKGQTPLHIAASKGHEDCVMVLLKYGCNIHLRDMNGNTALWEAIASKHFSIFRILYHCAAISDPYTAGDLLCTAAKRNDLTVMKELLKYGLNVDSKDRHGLTAIQIAMAENHVDMVQLLVMNGADVVDANTYKFSSTSLNEMLQKREIGHRIMMHDTTASHEMILKKFEGDQCEGKMGKLEGVNCQRVSIYRGHPVVRRENRCMVSGRLIRLPNSLEELKNIAGEKLGFDARNAMVTDEGGAEIDSIEVIRDNDKLFIVEEPNCLSGC
;
A
#
# COMPACT_ATOMS: atom_id res chain seq x y z
N MET A 1 29.04 -34.55 -9.31
CA MET A 1 28.73 -34.87 -10.72
C MET A 1 29.38 -33.80 -11.57
N GLU A 2 30.32 -34.17 -12.45
CA GLU A 2 31.05 -33.19 -13.26
C GLU A 2 30.22 -32.75 -14.48
N MET A 3 30.36 -31.49 -14.90
CA MET A 3 29.99 -31.07 -16.25
C MET A 3 31.09 -30.17 -16.83
N LYS A 4 31.63 -30.59 -17.97
CA LYS A 4 32.62 -29.83 -18.75
C LYS A 4 31.86 -28.79 -19.59
N PHE A 5 32.35 -27.55 -19.61
CA PHE A 5 31.95 -26.58 -20.63
C PHE A 5 32.97 -26.58 -21.77
N SER A 6 32.47 -26.64 -23.00
CA SER A 6 33.20 -26.31 -24.23
C SER A 6 32.38 -25.24 -24.96
N PRO A 7 32.99 -24.12 -25.39
CA PRO A 7 32.28 -23.05 -26.08
C PRO A 7 32.13 -23.36 -27.58
N TYR A 8 31.15 -22.74 -28.26
CA TYR A 8 31.37 -22.14 -29.59
C TYR A 8 30.19 -21.25 -30.06
N ASN A 9 30.54 -20.31 -30.93
CA ASN A 9 29.72 -19.66 -31.97
C ASN A 9 28.48 -18.84 -31.56
N LEU A 10 28.75 -17.58 -31.23
CA LEU A 10 27.87 -16.46 -31.54
C LEU A 10 28.12 -16.02 -33.00
N HIS A 11 27.14 -16.08 -33.93
CA HIS A 11 27.15 -15.25 -35.16
C HIS A 11 25.86 -15.34 -36.00
N SER A 12 25.66 -14.31 -36.84
CA SER A 12 24.65 -14.14 -37.91
C SER A 12 23.27 -13.61 -37.48
N LEU A 13 22.56 -13.06 -38.48
CA LEU A 13 21.40 -12.16 -38.41
C LEU A 13 21.70 -10.79 -37.73
N ALA A 14 21.35 -9.64 -38.31
CA ALA A 14 20.65 -9.36 -39.56
C ALA A 14 21.41 -8.35 -40.44
N SER A 15 21.15 -8.40 -41.74
CA SER A 15 21.66 -7.47 -42.74
C SER A 15 20.52 -6.94 -43.61
N SER A 16 20.41 -5.62 -43.77
CA SER A 16 19.96 -4.98 -45.02
C SER A 16 19.97 -3.44 -44.89
N ASN A 17 20.49 -2.79 -45.93
CA ASN A 17 19.90 -1.69 -46.73
C ASN A 17 18.99 -0.65 -46.04
N MET A 18 19.02 0.65 -46.36
CA MET A 18 19.74 1.48 -47.35
C MET A 18 19.68 2.95 -46.80
N LYS A 19 20.38 3.98 -47.27
CA LYS A 19 20.92 4.35 -48.60
C LYS A 19 22.07 5.38 -48.39
N ARG A 20 22.81 5.76 -49.44
CA ARG A 20 23.78 6.87 -49.40
C ARG A 20 23.16 8.20 -49.89
N ASP A 21 23.98 9.25 -49.78
CA ASP A 21 23.97 10.54 -50.51
C ASP A 21 23.32 11.75 -49.83
N SER A 22 23.81 12.99 -50.05
CA SER A 22 25.18 13.46 -50.36
C SER A 22 25.33 14.95 -49.97
N LYS A 23 26.50 15.57 -50.24
CA LYS A 23 26.80 16.96 -49.82
C LYS A 23 26.09 18.01 -50.69
N ALA A 24 25.62 19.10 -50.06
CA ALA A 24 25.45 20.39 -50.72
C ALA A 24 25.96 21.53 -49.81
N LYS A 25 26.78 22.43 -50.36
CA LYS A 25 27.09 23.75 -49.79
C LYS A 25 26.22 24.81 -50.49
N LYS A 26 25.88 25.89 -49.79
CA LYS A 26 25.88 27.25 -50.36
C LYS A 26 26.01 28.30 -49.25
N GLN A 27 26.47 29.50 -49.62
CA GLN A 27 26.66 30.68 -48.77
C GLN A 27 25.74 31.83 -49.26
N PRO A 28 25.57 32.92 -48.48
CA PRO A 28 24.40 33.80 -48.57
C PRO A 28 24.60 35.11 -49.35
N GLN A 29 23.46 35.74 -49.69
CA GLN A 29 23.24 37.15 -50.06
C GLN A 29 21.70 37.39 -50.12
N ALA A 30 21.11 38.59 -50.12
CA ALA A 30 21.31 39.86 -49.38
C ALA A 30 20.33 40.94 -49.93
N LEU A 31 19.98 41.95 -49.10
CA LEU A 31 19.36 43.27 -49.43
C LEU A 31 17.85 43.40 -49.78
N GLY A 32 17.36 44.65 -49.64
CA GLY A 32 15.95 45.11 -49.60
C GLY A 32 15.47 45.30 -48.15
N GLU A 33 15.36 46.49 -47.52
CA GLU A 33 14.96 47.87 -47.94
C GLU A 33 13.51 47.93 -48.48
N SER A 34 12.59 48.76 -47.96
CA SER A 34 12.62 49.82 -46.91
C SER A 34 11.35 49.71 -45.98
N THR A 35 10.87 50.64 -45.13
CA THR A 35 11.08 52.10 -44.86
C THR A 35 10.59 52.48 -43.43
N GLU A 36 10.77 53.76 -43.02
CA GLU A 36 9.93 54.66 -42.17
C GLU A 36 8.83 54.11 -41.19
N ASP A 37 8.59 54.65 -39.98
CA ASP A 37 9.31 55.61 -39.10
C ASP A 37 8.74 55.50 -37.63
N PRO A 38 8.88 56.42 -36.64
CA PRO A 38 9.82 56.20 -35.53
C PRO A 38 9.23 56.07 -34.09
N HIS A 39 10.14 55.74 -33.16
CA HIS A 39 10.10 55.90 -31.70
C HIS A 39 9.06 55.15 -30.84
N HIS A 40 9.54 54.13 -30.10
CA HIS A 40 9.58 54.20 -28.63
C HIS A 40 10.67 53.26 -28.05
N HIS A 41 11.33 53.66 -26.97
CA HIS A 41 12.40 52.86 -26.33
C HIS A 41 11.86 51.69 -25.51
N HIS A 42 12.41 50.48 -25.71
CA HIS A 42 12.72 49.56 -24.60
C HIS A 42 13.89 48.64 -24.99
N HIS A 43 14.85 48.45 -24.07
CA HIS A 43 16.01 47.58 -24.30
C HIS A 43 15.63 46.09 -24.18
N HIS A 44 15.45 45.41 -25.32
CA HIS A 44 15.56 43.96 -25.36
C HIS A 44 17.03 43.54 -25.34
N HIS A 45 17.54 43.12 -24.18
CA HIS A 45 18.69 42.25 -24.15
C HIS A 45 18.28 40.86 -24.66
N HIS A 46 18.87 40.43 -25.77
CA HIS A 46 18.82 39.02 -26.15
C HIS A 46 19.48 38.19 -25.06
N LEU A 47 18.67 37.40 -24.35
CA LEU A 47 19.14 36.19 -23.69
C LEU A 47 19.16 35.10 -24.76
N GLU A 48 20.33 34.55 -25.04
CA GLU A 48 20.44 33.28 -25.76
C GLU A 48 19.99 32.18 -24.80
N GLU A 49 18.75 31.69 -24.98
CA GLU A 49 18.26 30.49 -24.32
C GLU A 49 18.98 29.27 -24.93
N GLU A 50 20.21 28.98 -24.48
CA GLU A 50 20.87 27.69 -24.75
C GLU A 50 20.01 26.56 -24.16
N ASP A 51 19.45 25.69 -25.02
CA ASP A 51 18.52 24.62 -24.66
C ASP A 51 18.95 23.81 -23.40
N GLU A 52 18.21 23.98 -22.29
CA GLU A 52 18.31 23.08 -21.12
C GLU A 52 17.65 21.69 -21.38
N SER A 53 17.40 21.32 -22.64
CA SER A 53 17.03 19.96 -23.04
C SER A 53 18.22 18.96 -22.98
N ASN A 54 19.26 19.28 -22.22
CA ASN A 54 20.44 18.45 -21.99
C ASN A 54 20.07 17.23 -21.11
N SER A 55 19.57 16.19 -21.76
CA SER A 55 19.21 14.90 -21.14
C SER A 55 20.24 14.41 -20.11
N LEU A 56 19.76 13.76 -19.03
CA LEU A 56 20.55 13.24 -17.90
C LEU A 56 21.43 12.03 -18.29
N ASN A 57 22.34 12.26 -19.23
CA ASN A 57 23.29 11.31 -19.75
C ASN A 57 24.25 10.89 -18.64
N LEU A 58 24.43 9.58 -18.42
CA LEU A 58 25.23 9.00 -17.32
C LEU A 58 26.64 9.61 -17.21
N ARG A 59 27.23 10.05 -18.34
CA ARG A 59 28.54 10.72 -18.38
C ARG A 59 28.54 12.07 -17.65
N ASN A 60 27.43 12.81 -17.67
CA ASN A 60 27.25 14.11 -17.04
C ASN A 60 26.87 14.01 -15.57
N LEU A 61 26.17 12.94 -15.12
CA LEU A 61 25.95 12.69 -13.69
C LEU A 61 27.26 12.66 -12.91
N SER A 62 28.32 12.07 -13.48
CA SER A 62 29.67 12.06 -12.87
C SER A 62 30.30 13.45 -12.70
N LYS A 63 29.70 14.51 -13.24
CA LYS A 63 30.15 15.91 -13.15
C LYS A 63 29.25 16.78 -12.27
N LEU A 64 28.06 16.28 -11.91
CA LEU A 64 27.08 17.00 -11.13
C LEU A 64 27.59 17.16 -9.68
N ILE A 65 27.44 18.36 -9.14
CA ILE A 65 27.77 18.65 -7.73
C ILE A 65 26.46 19.12 -7.09
N LEU A 66 25.97 18.36 -6.12
CA LEU A 66 24.71 18.66 -5.44
C LEU A 66 24.89 19.90 -4.56
N PRO A 67 24.06 20.96 -4.72
CA PRO A 67 24.05 22.07 -3.78
C PRO A 67 23.50 21.61 -2.42
N PRO A 68 23.90 22.25 -1.31
CA PRO A 68 23.24 22.07 -0.03
C PRO A 68 21.80 22.59 -0.09
N LEU A 69 20.91 21.96 0.68
CA LEU A 69 19.48 22.27 0.77
C LEU A 69 19.25 23.76 1.06
N GLY A 70 18.31 24.37 0.32
CA GLY A 70 17.89 25.77 0.51
C GLY A 70 18.78 26.84 -0.14
N VAL A 71 19.94 26.50 -0.72
CA VAL A 71 20.78 27.50 -1.42
C VAL A 71 20.31 27.69 -2.86
N SER A 72 19.89 28.91 -3.20
CA SER A 72 19.43 29.27 -4.55
C SER A 72 20.59 29.33 -5.56
N SER A 73 20.36 28.77 -6.76
CA SER A 73 21.36 28.72 -7.84
C SER A 73 21.80 30.09 -8.35
N PHE A 74 21.07 31.16 -8.03
CA PHE A 74 21.45 32.55 -8.31
C PHE A 74 22.87 32.88 -7.83
N ASN A 75 23.30 32.34 -6.68
CA ASN A 75 24.65 32.53 -6.16
C ASN A 75 25.72 31.58 -6.74
N GLN A 76 25.36 30.62 -7.60
CA GLN A 76 26.35 29.79 -8.31
C GLN A 76 26.97 30.50 -9.52
N ASN A 77 26.38 31.60 -10.01
CA ASN A 77 26.97 32.49 -11.00
C ASN A 77 28.14 33.36 -10.45
N GLN A 78 28.88 32.86 -9.46
CA GLN A 78 30.18 33.42 -9.04
C GLN A 78 31.27 33.17 -10.11
N THR A 79 31.11 33.88 -11.23
CA THR A 79 32.07 34.07 -12.33
C THR A 79 32.60 32.79 -13.03
N LYS A 80 32.34 32.68 -14.34
CA LYS A 80 33.03 31.73 -15.24
C LYS A 80 34.51 32.13 -15.39
N SER A 81 35.32 31.93 -14.35
CA SER A 81 36.77 32.15 -14.37
C SER A 81 37.44 31.26 -15.42
N LYS A 82 37.85 31.86 -16.54
CA LYS A 82 38.47 31.17 -17.69
C LYS A 82 39.72 30.34 -17.33
N TRP A 83 40.34 30.63 -16.19
CA TRP A 83 41.61 30.06 -15.74
C TRP A 83 41.48 28.93 -14.72
N ILE A 84 40.27 28.54 -14.28
CA ILE A 84 40.09 27.57 -13.19
C ILE A 84 39.35 26.31 -13.67
N ILE A 85 40.11 25.22 -13.70
CA ILE A 85 39.73 23.89 -14.19
C ILE A 85 38.82 23.19 -13.17
N SER A 86 37.79 22.48 -13.65
CA SER A 86 36.97 21.63 -12.79
C SER A 86 37.65 20.28 -12.58
N PRO A 87 37.72 19.74 -11.35
CA PRO A 87 38.24 18.38 -11.11
C PRO A 87 37.37 17.30 -11.79
N MET A 88 36.16 17.66 -12.23
CA MET A 88 35.27 16.79 -13.00
C MET A 88 35.46 16.87 -14.51
N ASP A 89 36.33 17.74 -15.03
CA ASP A 89 36.57 17.87 -16.46
C ASP A 89 37.26 16.64 -17.04
N SER A 90 36.73 16.11 -18.15
CA SER A 90 37.26 14.89 -18.78
C SER A 90 38.72 15.03 -19.25
N ARG A 91 39.15 16.26 -19.58
CA ARG A 91 40.55 16.57 -19.93
C ARG A 91 41.47 16.44 -18.71
N TYR A 92 41.05 17.00 -17.57
CA TYR A 92 41.81 16.92 -16.33
C TYR A 92 41.85 15.48 -15.76
N ARG A 93 40.74 14.74 -15.85
CA ARG A 93 40.73 13.29 -15.51
C ARG A 93 41.71 12.49 -16.38
N CYS A 94 41.78 12.77 -17.68
CA CYS A 94 42.73 12.12 -18.58
C CYS A 94 44.19 12.46 -18.22
N TRP A 95 44.47 13.73 -17.89
CA TRP A 95 45.76 14.16 -17.36
C TRP A 95 46.13 13.43 -16.06
N GLU A 96 45.23 13.32 -15.09
CA GLU A 96 45.49 12.56 -13.85
C GLU A 96 45.75 11.07 -14.12
N THR A 97 45.03 10.43 -15.05
CA THR A 97 45.32 9.04 -15.45
C THR A 97 46.71 8.92 -16.08
N PHE A 98 47.10 9.85 -16.96
CA PHE A 98 48.44 9.91 -17.53
C PHE A 98 49.53 10.12 -16.46
N MET A 99 49.33 11.05 -15.52
CA MET A 99 50.22 11.23 -14.37
C MET A 99 50.38 9.95 -13.56
N VAL A 100 49.31 9.16 -13.35
CA VAL A 100 49.41 7.88 -12.62
C VAL A 100 50.26 6.84 -13.36
N VAL A 101 50.26 6.84 -14.70
CA VAL A 101 51.19 6.00 -15.49
C VAL A 101 52.64 6.44 -15.27
N LEU A 102 52.92 7.75 -15.25
CA LEU A 102 54.26 8.28 -14.93
C LEU A 102 54.69 7.97 -13.48
N VAL A 103 53.76 7.96 -12.53
CA VAL A 103 54.03 7.51 -11.15
C VAL A 103 54.38 6.01 -11.11
N ALA A 104 53.65 5.17 -11.85
CA ALA A 104 53.93 3.73 -11.90
C ALA A 104 55.31 3.44 -12.51
N TYR A 105 55.66 4.13 -13.61
CA TYR A 105 57.01 4.11 -14.17
C TYR A 105 58.07 4.54 -13.14
N SER A 106 57.89 5.72 -12.53
CA SER A 106 58.86 6.32 -11.59
C SER A 106 59.08 5.45 -10.36
N ALA A 107 58.01 4.85 -9.82
CA ALA A 107 58.10 3.96 -8.66
C ALA A 107 58.75 2.60 -8.98
N TRP A 108 58.63 2.11 -10.22
CA TRP A 108 59.25 0.84 -10.62
C TRP A 108 60.71 1.01 -11.06
N VAL A 109 61.03 2.05 -11.85
CA VAL A 109 62.39 2.27 -12.35
C VAL A 109 63.34 2.70 -11.23
N TYR A 110 62.91 3.53 -10.28
CA TYR A 110 63.82 4.10 -9.30
C TYR A 110 64.55 3.07 -8.42
N PRO A 111 63.90 2.07 -7.77
CA PRO A 111 64.62 1.02 -7.02
C PRO A 111 65.60 0.23 -7.89
N PHE A 112 65.23 -0.01 -9.15
CA PHE A 112 66.03 -0.76 -10.09
C PHE A 112 67.28 0.01 -10.54
N GLU A 113 67.15 1.32 -10.80
CA GLU A 113 68.28 2.19 -11.13
C GLU A 113 69.32 2.22 -10.00
N VAL A 114 68.85 2.51 -8.78
CA VAL A 114 69.70 2.61 -7.58
C VAL A 114 70.44 1.30 -7.28
N ALA A 115 69.79 0.15 -7.45
CA ALA A 115 70.39 -1.16 -7.18
C ALA A 115 71.24 -1.70 -8.33
N PHE A 116 70.77 -1.63 -9.59
CA PHE A 116 71.39 -2.36 -10.71
C PHE A 116 72.20 -1.47 -11.67
N LEU A 117 71.88 -0.18 -11.82
CA LEU A 117 72.49 0.70 -12.85
C LEU A 117 73.60 1.61 -12.30
N ASN A 118 73.80 1.63 -10.98
CA ASN A 118 74.80 2.42 -10.24
C ASN A 118 76.27 2.24 -10.72
N SER A 119 76.56 1.24 -11.56
CA SER A 119 77.88 1.02 -12.18
C SER A 119 78.04 1.61 -13.58
N THR A 120 76.95 1.82 -14.33
CA THR A 120 76.97 2.29 -15.72
C THR A 120 75.71 3.15 -16.02
N PRO A 121 75.78 4.48 -15.87
CA PRO A 121 74.61 5.34 -16.05
C PRO A 121 74.15 5.38 -17.52
N ASN A 122 72.98 4.80 -17.79
CA ASN A 122 72.39 4.78 -19.11
C ASN A 122 71.80 6.16 -19.45
N LYS A 123 72.48 6.91 -20.33
CA LYS A 123 72.06 8.25 -20.79
C LYS A 123 70.59 8.30 -21.25
N LYS A 124 70.01 7.22 -21.78
CA LYS A 124 68.61 7.18 -22.24
C LYS A 124 67.60 7.18 -21.09
N LEU A 125 67.90 6.53 -19.96
CA LEU A 125 67.02 6.51 -18.79
C LEU A 125 67.03 7.88 -18.11
N CYS A 126 68.20 8.42 -17.79
CA CYS A 126 68.34 9.76 -17.23
C CYS A 126 67.59 10.85 -18.04
N ILE A 127 67.54 10.75 -19.38
CA ILE A 127 66.70 11.64 -20.22
C ILE A 127 65.20 11.42 -19.95
N ALA A 128 64.73 10.17 -19.91
CA ALA A 128 63.34 9.83 -19.60
C ALA A 128 62.94 10.28 -18.19
N ASP A 129 63.81 10.13 -17.19
CA ASP A 129 63.52 10.49 -15.80
C ASP A 129 63.47 12.01 -15.60
N ASN A 130 64.31 12.78 -16.31
CA ASN A 130 64.19 14.23 -16.39
C ASN A 130 62.90 14.69 -17.09
N ILE A 131 62.43 13.96 -18.12
CA ILE A 131 61.13 14.23 -18.77
C ILE A 131 59.97 13.95 -17.81
N VAL A 132 60.04 12.87 -17.03
CA VAL A 132 59.05 12.53 -16.00
C VAL A 132 59.02 13.58 -14.89
N ASP A 133 60.18 14.02 -14.41
CA ASP A 133 60.28 15.06 -13.38
C ASP A 133 59.78 16.44 -13.90
N LEU A 134 60.00 16.76 -15.18
CA LEU A 134 59.38 17.92 -15.85
C LEU A 134 57.84 17.83 -15.88
N PHE A 135 57.27 16.66 -16.16
CA PHE A 135 55.81 16.47 -16.13
C PHE A 135 55.23 16.70 -14.71
N PHE A 136 55.93 16.29 -13.66
CA PHE A 136 55.52 16.61 -12.28
C PHE A 136 55.67 18.10 -11.94
N ALA A 137 56.68 18.79 -12.46
CA ALA A 137 56.81 20.24 -12.31
C ALA A 137 55.64 21.00 -12.99
N ILE A 138 55.23 20.55 -14.19
CA ILE A 138 54.04 21.08 -14.89
C ILE A 138 52.77 20.83 -14.07
N ASP A 139 52.62 19.65 -13.46
CA ASP A 139 51.46 19.33 -12.64
C ASP A 139 51.38 20.18 -11.34
N ILE A 140 52.52 20.45 -10.69
CA ILE A 140 52.56 21.38 -9.53
C ILE A 140 51.98 22.75 -9.93
N VAL A 141 52.38 23.29 -11.10
CA VAL A 141 51.81 24.54 -11.63
C VAL A 141 50.31 24.38 -11.93
N LEU A 142 49.91 23.27 -12.55
CA LEU A 142 48.51 22.99 -12.89
C LEU A 142 47.59 22.95 -11.67
N THR A 143 48.03 22.34 -10.55
CA THR A 143 47.18 22.17 -9.36
C THR A 143 46.75 23.50 -8.70
N PHE A 144 47.51 24.59 -8.86
CA PHE A 144 47.08 25.93 -8.43
C PHE A 144 45.83 26.44 -9.18
N PHE A 145 45.52 25.87 -10.35
CA PHE A 145 44.36 26.21 -11.18
C PHE A 145 43.20 25.21 -11.06
N VAL A 146 43.32 24.16 -10.24
CA VAL A 146 42.28 23.14 -10.06
C VAL A 146 41.36 23.52 -8.90
N ALA A 147 40.05 23.65 -9.18
CA ALA A 147 39.04 23.87 -8.15
C ALA A 147 38.91 22.64 -7.23
N TYR A 148 38.59 22.85 -5.95
CA TYR A 148 38.40 21.76 -4.99
C TYR A 148 36.98 21.71 -4.45
N ILE A 149 36.52 20.52 -4.06
CA ILE A 149 35.31 20.37 -3.24
C ILE A 149 35.72 20.54 -1.76
N ASP A 150 35.01 21.42 -1.05
CA ASP A 150 35.17 21.59 0.39
C ASP A 150 34.40 20.47 1.13
N PRO A 151 35.05 19.64 1.98
CA PRO A 151 34.36 18.59 2.70
C PRO A 151 33.27 19.08 3.67
N ARG A 152 33.29 20.34 4.11
CA ARG A 152 32.26 20.89 5.02
C ARG A 152 31.00 21.34 4.28
N THR A 153 31.16 22.18 3.25
CA THR A 153 30.02 22.75 2.50
C THR A 153 29.59 21.92 1.29
N GLN A 154 30.40 20.93 0.86
CA GLN A 154 30.26 20.18 -0.40
C GLN A 154 30.27 21.05 -1.68
N LEU A 155 30.50 22.36 -1.57
CA LEU A 155 30.56 23.28 -2.68
C LEU A 155 31.93 23.25 -3.39
N LEU A 156 31.91 23.56 -4.69
CA LEU A 156 33.10 23.69 -5.53
C LEU A 156 33.76 25.07 -5.33
N VAL A 157 34.87 25.12 -4.61
CA VAL A 157 35.61 26.35 -4.34
C VAL A 157 36.46 26.73 -5.55
N ARG A 158 35.99 27.73 -6.32
CA ARG A 158 36.70 28.34 -7.46
C ARG A 158 37.54 29.57 -7.09
N HIS A 159 37.78 29.84 -5.81
CA HIS A 159 38.52 31.03 -5.37
C HIS A 159 40.04 30.76 -5.39
N SER A 160 40.78 31.34 -6.34
CA SER A 160 42.23 31.14 -6.52
C SER A 160 43.02 31.28 -5.22
N LYS A 161 42.85 32.39 -4.46
CA LYS A 161 43.53 32.59 -3.17
C LYS A 161 43.28 31.43 -2.17
N LYS A 162 42.06 30.87 -2.12
CA LYS A 162 41.72 29.74 -1.24
C LYS A 162 42.35 28.43 -1.76
N ILE A 163 42.41 28.22 -3.07
CA ILE A 163 43.09 27.08 -3.71
C ILE A 163 44.60 27.13 -3.39
N SER A 164 45.26 28.25 -3.64
CA SER A 164 46.70 28.43 -3.37
C SER A 164 47.04 28.20 -1.89
N VAL A 165 46.29 28.81 -0.95
CA VAL A 165 46.51 28.62 0.49
C VAL A 165 46.28 27.17 0.91
N ARG A 166 45.24 26.50 0.40
CA ARG A 166 45.01 25.07 0.68
C ARG A 166 46.15 24.20 0.14
N TYR A 167 46.64 24.43 -1.07
CA TYR A 167 47.70 23.59 -1.65
C TYR A 167 49.05 23.81 -0.95
N LEU A 168 49.42 25.07 -0.72
CA LEU A 168 50.66 25.49 -0.06
C LEU A 168 50.78 24.91 1.36
N SER A 169 49.67 24.82 2.09
CA SER A 169 49.62 24.30 3.47
C SER A 169 49.47 22.78 3.59
N THR A 170 49.13 22.05 2.52
CA THR A 170 48.83 20.60 2.62
C THR A 170 49.84 19.71 1.93
N PHE A 171 50.23 20.01 0.69
CA PHE A 171 51.00 19.08 -0.14
C PHE A 171 52.17 19.72 -0.89
N PHE A 172 52.14 21.03 -1.16
CA PHE A 172 53.14 21.72 -1.99
C PHE A 172 54.60 21.40 -1.61
N LEU A 173 54.98 21.53 -0.32
CA LEU A 173 56.36 21.32 0.13
C LEU A 173 56.88 19.92 -0.25
N MET A 174 56.07 18.88 -0.03
CA MET A 174 56.43 17.49 -0.33
C MET A 174 56.32 17.16 -1.82
N ASP A 175 55.35 17.76 -2.52
CA ASP A 175 55.22 17.63 -3.98
C ASP A 175 56.47 18.21 -4.68
N VAL A 176 56.90 19.42 -4.28
CA VAL A 176 58.16 20.05 -4.73
C VAL A 176 59.37 19.22 -4.34
N ALA A 177 59.50 18.81 -3.08
CA ALA A 177 60.62 17.97 -2.64
C ALA A 177 60.69 16.63 -3.39
N SER A 178 59.55 16.04 -3.77
CA SER A 178 59.50 14.83 -4.60
C SER A 178 59.81 15.07 -6.08
N THR A 179 59.91 16.32 -6.54
CA THR A 179 60.09 16.72 -7.94
C THR A 179 61.51 17.22 -8.25
N ILE A 180 62.28 17.61 -7.22
CA ILE A 180 63.68 18.04 -7.38
C ILE A 180 64.57 16.85 -7.78
N PRO A 181 65.30 16.91 -8.91
CA PRO A 181 66.18 15.83 -9.35
C PRO A 181 67.54 15.89 -8.61
N PHE A 182 67.55 15.50 -7.33
CA PHE A 182 68.72 15.59 -6.45
C PHE A 182 69.99 14.92 -7.01
N GLU A 183 69.85 13.84 -7.78
CA GLU A 183 70.98 13.11 -8.38
C GLU A 183 71.60 13.91 -9.55
N ALA A 184 70.79 14.56 -10.37
CA ALA A 184 71.25 15.45 -11.45
C ALA A 184 71.88 16.73 -10.89
N LEU A 185 71.32 17.30 -9.81
CA LEU A 185 71.93 18.42 -9.10
C LEU A 185 73.26 18.01 -8.43
N GLY A 186 73.31 16.83 -7.80
CA GLY A 186 74.54 16.28 -7.22
C GLY A 186 75.66 16.12 -8.24
N TYR A 187 75.33 15.67 -9.46
CA TYR A 187 76.26 15.63 -10.59
C TYR A 187 76.72 17.04 -11.01
N LEU A 188 75.79 17.98 -11.16
CA LEU A 188 76.07 19.37 -11.58
C LEU A 188 76.98 20.11 -10.59
N PHE A 189 76.75 20.00 -9.29
CA PHE A 189 77.56 20.67 -8.26
C PHE A 189 78.89 19.97 -7.97
N THR A 190 78.96 18.63 -8.06
CA THR A 190 80.16 17.87 -7.65
C THR A 190 81.09 17.56 -8.83
N GLY A 191 80.60 17.63 -10.07
CA GLY A 191 81.32 17.21 -11.29
C GLY A 191 81.62 15.71 -11.40
N LYS A 192 81.43 14.95 -10.31
CA LYS A 192 81.70 13.52 -10.21
C LYS A 192 80.44 12.71 -10.55
N GLN A 193 80.58 11.81 -11.52
CA GLN A 193 79.49 10.92 -11.96
C GLN A 193 79.12 9.83 -10.93
N LYS A 194 79.98 9.60 -9.93
CA LYS A 194 79.66 8.84 -8.72
C LYS A 194 79.32 9.81 -7.58
N VAL A 195 78.04 10.12 -7.45
CA VAL A 195 77.49 10.85 -6.30
C VAL A 195 77.31 9.85 -5.14
N GLY A 196 77.50 10.29 -3.89
CA GLY A 196 77.42 9.41 -2.73
C GLY A 196 76.00 8.88 -2.44
N LEU A 197 75.93 7.74 -1.74
CA LEU A 197 74.67 7.06 -1.36
C LEU A 197 73.63 8.00 -0.75
N SER A 198 74.07 9.03 -0.03
CA SER A 198 73.23 10.09 0.57
C SER A 198 72.30 10.80 -0.42
N TYR A 199 72.72 11.04 -1.67
CA TYR A 199 71.86 11.69 -2.67
C TYR A 199 70.80 10.73 -3.23
N SER A 200 71.12 9.44 -3.29
CA SER A 200 70.16 8.39 -3.67
C SER A 200 69.20 8.03 -2.52
N LEU A 201 69.56 8.33 -1.27
CA LEU A 201 68.61 8.35 -0.16
C LEU A 201 67.62 9.53 -0.27
N LEU A 202 68.03 10.68 -0.80
CA LEU A 202 67.09 11.80 -1.05
C LEU A 202 66.09 11.48 -2.17
N GLY A 203 66.49 10.74 -3.21
CA GLY A 203 65.57 10.35 -4.29
C GLY A 203 64.42 9.43 -3.84
N ILE A 204 64.48 8.83 -2.65
CA ILE A 204 63.35 8.11 -2.01
C ILE A 204 62.11 9.03 -1.88
N LEU A 205 62.30 10.35 -1.80
CA LEU A 205 61.21 11.34 -1.83
C LEU A 205 60.31 11.22 -3.07
N ARG A 206 60.80 10.68 -4.20
CA ARG A 206 59.99 10.36 -5.39
C ARG A 206 58.81 9.43 -5.07
N PHE A 207 58.90 8.55 -4.06
CA PHE A 207 57.77 7.68 -3.66
C PHE A 207 56.56 8.44 -3.11
N TRP A 208 56.70 9.70 -2.66
CA TRP A 208 55.56 10.55 -2.29
C TRP A 208 54.50 10.65 -3.40
N ARG A 209 54.94 10.57 -4.67
CA ARG A 209 54.10 10.57 -5.87
C ARG A 209 53.07 9.42 -5.89
N LEU A 210 53.33 8.30 -5.20
CA LEU A 210 52.41 7.14 -5.08
C LEU A 210 51.03 7.49 -4.48
N ARG A 211 50.90 8.65 -3.81
CA ARG A 211 49.60 9.23 -3.41
C ARG A 211 48.59 9.25 -4.56
N ARG A 212 49.03 9.49 -5.80
CA ARG A 212 48.17 9.52 -7.00
C ARG A 212 47.61 8.14 -7.37
N VAL A 213 48.38 7.07 -7.17
CA VAL A 213 47.92 5.68 -7.39
C VAL A 213 46.80 5.34 -6.40
N LYS A 214 46.96 5.70 -5.12
CA LYS A 214 45.91 5.56 -4.10
C LYS A 214 44.64 6.33 -4.49
N GLN A 215 44.77 7.54 -5.03
CA GLN A 215 43.65 8.37 -5.52
C GLN A 215 43.01 7.84 -6.82
N LEU A 216 43.69 7.02 -7.61
CA LEU A 216 43.07 6.32 -8.73
C LEU A 216 42.19 5.17 -8.23
N PHE A 217 42.73 4.29 -7.38
CA PHE A 217 41.97 3.16 -6.86
C PHE A 217 40.72 3.60 -6.07
N THR A 218 40.80 4.61 -5.20
CA THR A 218 39.62 5.10 -4.46
C THR A 218 38.57 5.82 -5.32
N ARG A 219 38.86 6.07 -6.61
CA ARG A 219 37.88 6.51 -7.61
C ARG A 219 37.31 5.33 -8.40
N LEU A 220 38.16 4.39 -8.82
CA LEU A 220 37.72 3.16 -9.51
C LEU A 220 36.81 2.30 -8.60
N GLU A 221 37.09 2.25 -7.29
CA GLU A 221 36.25 1.61 -6.26
C GLU A 221 34.86 2.25 -6.10
N LYS A 222 34.62 3.43 -6.71
CA LYS A 222 33.36 4.19 -6.65
C LYS A 222 32.68 4.39 -8.01
N ASP A 223 33.32 3.97 -9.10
CA ASP A 223 32.78 4.11 -10.45
C ASP A 223 32.00 2.85 -10.82
N ILE A 224 30.66 2.98 -10.87
CA ILE A 224 29.69 1.90 -11.11
C ILE A 224 29.96 1.06 -12.39
N ARG A 225 30.83 1.54 -13.28
CA ARG A 225 31.22 0.83 -14.52
C ARG A 225 32.30 -0.22 -14.29
N PHE A 226 32.95 -0.24 -13.13
CA PHE A 226 33.98 -1.21 -12.76
C PHE A 226 33.49 -2.13 -11.64
N SER A 227 33.78 -3.43 -11.77
CA SER A 227 33.48 -4.38 -10.70
C SER A 227 34.39 -4.15 -9.50
N TYR A 228 33.78 -3.85 -8.36
CA TYR A 228 34.46 -3.61 -7.08
C TYR A 228 35.46 -4.72 -6.71
N PHE A 229 35.09 -5.98 -6.93
CA PHE A 229 35.94 -7.15 -6.70
C PHE A 229 37.26 -7.04 -7.47
N TRP A 230 37.20 -6.87 -8.79
CA TRP A 230 38.38 -6.82 -9.65
C TRP A 230 39.28 -5.61 -9.37
N VAL A 231 38.69 -4.45 -9.05
CA VAL A 231 39.46 -3.25 -8.65
C VAL A 231 40.21 -3.50 -7.33
N ARG A 232 39.55 -4.08 -6.32
CA ARG A 232 40.18 -4.37 -5.01
C ARG A 232 41.24 -5.47 -5.12
N CYS A 233 41.02 -6.52 -5.92
CA CYS A 233 42.03 -7.54 -6.22
C CYS A 233 43.24 -6.94 -6.95
N GLY A 234 43.03 -6.12 -7.98
CA GLY A 234 44.11 -5.44 -8.71
C GLY A 234 44.92 -4.49 -7.83
N ARG A 235 44.27 -3.80 -6.88
CA ARG A 235 44.93 -2.95 -5.86
C ARG A 235 45.84 -3.76 -4.95
N LEU A 236 45.40 -4.94 -4.48
CA LEU A 236 46.18 -5.81 -3.60
C LEU A 236 47.39 -6.38 -4.34
N LEU A 237 47.20 -6.83 -5.59
CA LEU A 237 48.26 -7.32 -6.47
C LEU A 237 49.32 -6.24 -6.74
N ALA A 238 48.90 -5.00 -7.01
CA ALA A 238 49.82 -3.88 -7.25
C ALA A 238 50.69 -3.57 -6.02
N VAL A 239 50.15 -3.71 -4.81
CA VAL A 239 50.91 -3.52 -3.56
C VAL A 239 51.94 -4.65 -3.35
N THR A 240 51.57 -5.92 -3.52
CA THR A 240 52.52 -7.03 -3.31
C THR A 240 53.63 -7.04 -4.35
N LEU A 241 53.31 -6.81 -5.63
CA LEU A 241 54.33 -6.73 -6.69
C LEU A 241 55.32 -5.58 -6.44
N PHE A 242 54.84 -4.42 -5.97
CA PHE A 242 55.71 -3.29 -5.61
C PHE A 242 56.59 -3.59 -4.39
N THR A 243 56.03 -4.23 -3.35
CA THR A 243 56.81 -4.69 -2.17
C THR A 243 57.94 -5.65 -2.57
N VAL A 244 57.63 -6.67 -3.38
CA VAL A 244 58.62 -7.67 -3.83
C VAL A 244 59.68 -7.04 -4.72
N HIS A 245 59.30 -6.11 -5.62
CA HIS A 245 60.26 -5.39 -6.45
C HIS A 245 61.22 -4.53 -5.62
N CYS A 246 60.70 -3.75 -4.66
CA CYS A 246 61.53 -2.94 -3.77
C CYS A 246 62.47 -3.79 -2.90
N ALA A 247 61.99 -4.88 -2.31
CA ALA A 247 62.82 -5.76 -1.48
C ALA A 247 63.89 -6.51 -2.29
N GLY A 248 63.55 -7.02 -3.49
CA GLY A 248 64.51 -7.56 -4.46
C GLY A 248 65.63 -6.56 -4.81
N CYS A 249 65.29 -5.31 -5.08
CA CYS A 249 66.28 -4.27 -5.34
C CYS A 249 67.17 -3.99 -4.11
N ILE A 250 66.61 -3.94 -2.90
CA ILE A 250 67.38 -3.74 -1.66
C ILE A 250 68.33 -4.93 -1.40
N TYR A 251 67.88 -6.18 -1.59
CA TYR A 251 68.74 -7.36 -1.46
C TYR A 251 69.97 -7.29 -2.38
N TYR A 252 69.79 -6.88 -3.64
CA TYR A 252 70.91 -6.74 -4.56
C TYR A 252 71.84 -5.57 -4.17
N LEU A 253 71.27 -4.44 -3.74
CA LEU A 253 72.02 -3.28 -3.26
C LEU A 253 72.91 -3.61 -2.05
N LEU A 254 72.39 -4.36 -1.06
CA LEU A 254 73.15 -4.81 0.11
C LEU A 254 74.36 -5.67 -0.30
N ALA A 255 74.17 -6.62 -1.23
CA ALA A 255 75.25 -7.46 -1.73
C ALA A 255 76.32 -6.72 -2.56
N ILE A 256 75.98 -5.58 -3.20
CA ILE A 256 76.97 -4.73 -3.87
C ILE A 256 77.82 -3.95 -2.85
N ILE A 257 77.16 -3.36 -1.85
CA ILE A 257 77.78 -2.48 -0.84
C ILE A 257 78.72 -3.26 0.09
N TYR A 258 78.43 -4.54 0.37
CA TYR A 258 79.22 -5.34 1.30
C TYR A 258 80.67 -5.59 0.79
N PRO A 259 81.72 -5.32 1.58
CA PRO A 259 83.11 -5.42 1.12
C PRO A 259 83.54 -6.83 0.70
N HIS A 260 83.11 -7.87 1.43
CA HIS A 260 83.52 -9.25 1.19
C HIS A 260 82.51 -9.96 0.29
N GLN A 261 82.68 -9.80 -1.02
CA GLN A 261 81.67 -10.15 -2.03
C GLN A 261 81.18 -11.60 -1.95
N GLY A 262 82.08 -12.57 -1.71
CA GLY A 262 81.74 -14.00 -1.53
C GLY A 262 81.03 -14.35 -0.21
N LYS A 263 80.78 -13.37 0.68
CA LYS A 263 80.00 -13.52 1.92
C LYS A 263 78.69 -12.73 1.83
N THR A 264 77.97 -12.94 0.74
CA THR A 264 76.64 -12.37 0.44
C THR A 264 75.74 -13.46 -0.12
N TRP A 265 74.42 -13.28 -0.02
CA TRP A 265 73.42 -14.26 -0.49
C TRP A 265 73.59 -14.74 -1.95
N ILE A 266 74.11 -13.86 -2.83
CA ILE A 266 74.38 -14.16 -4.24
C ILE A 266 75.86 -14.49 -4.50
N GLY A 267 76.78 -13.96 -3.70
CA GLY A 267 78.22 -14.20 -3.86
C GLY A 267 78.71 -15.53 -3.30
N SER A 268 77.94 -16.16 -2.40
CA SER A 268 78.19 -17.53 -1.93
C SER A 268 77.87 -18.58 -3.00
N SER A 269 76.84 -18.35 -3.81
CA SER A 269 76.41 -19.22 -4.91
C SER A 269 77.07 -18.89 -6.24
N ASN A 270 77.40 -17.61 -6.50
CA ASN A 270 78.13 -17.16 -7.67
C ASN A 270 79.15 -16.05 -7.32
N PRO A 271 80.43 -16.40 -7.09
CA PRO A 271 81.47 -15.42 -6.77
C PRO A 271 81.62 -14.28 -7.78
N ASN A 272 81.37 -14.54 -9.07
CA ASN A 272 81.50 -13.57 -10.16
C ASN A 272 80.15 -12.91 -10.53
N PHE A 273 79.18 -12.85 -9.61
CA PHE A 273 77.85 -12.30 -9.88
C PHE A 273 77.87 -10.87 -10.47
N LYS A 274 78.91 -10.07 -10.16
CA LYS A 274 79.11 -8.71 -10.69
C LYS A 274 79.48 -8.64 -12.18
N GLU A 275 79.75 -9.76 -12.83
CA GLU A 275 80.06 -9.88 -14.27
C GLU A 275 78.87 -10.42 -15.09
N THR A 276 77.94 -11.15 -14.46
CA THR A 276 76.77 -11.76 -15.12
C THR A 276 75.82 -10.74 -15.77
N GLY A 277 75.00 -11.16 -16.75
CA GLY A 277 74.01 -10.26 -17.37
C GLY A 277 72.98 -9.71 -16.37
N LEU A 278 72.63 -8.41 -16.48
CA LEU A 278 71.72 -7.71 -15.56
C LEU A 278 70.39 -8.46 -15.32
N TRP A 279 69.86 -9.10 -16.37
CA TRP A 279 68.61 -9.86 -16.33
C TRP A 279 68.68 -11.05 -15.35
N ILE A 280 69.83 -11.74 -15.30
CA ILE A 280 70.07 -12.86 -14.36
C ILE A 280 70.05 -12.33 -12.93
N ARG A 281 70.81 -11.26 -12.65
CA ARG A 281 70.91 -10.66 -11.31
C ARG A 281 69.56 -10.19 -10.79
N TYR A 282 68.78 -9.53 -11.65
CA TYR A 282 67.44 -9.07 -11.32
C TYR A 282 66.49 -10.24 -11.05
N ILE A 283 66.51 -11.29 -11.90
CA ILE A 283 65.69 -12.49 -11.68
C ILE A 283 66.07 -13.19 -10.38
N SER A 284 67.36 -13.39 -10.07
CA SER A 284 67.79 -13.99 -8.79
C SER A 284 67.29 -13.20 -7.57
N ALA A 285 67.36 -11.87 -7.62
CA ALA A 285 66.92 -11.01 -6.53
C ALA A 285 65.38 -10.97 -6.37
N MET A 286 64.65 -10.96 -7.50
CA MET A 286 63.19 -11.05 -7.51
C MET A 286 62.69 -12.42 -7.05
N TYR A 287 63.37 -13.50 -7.46
CA TYR A 287 63.09 -14.87 -7.04
C TYR A 287 63.28 -15.03 -5.52
N TRP A 288 64.37 -14.50 -4.95
CA TRP A 288 64.58 -14.54 -3.50
C TRP A 288 63.54 -13.72 -2.73
N SER A 289 63.15 -12.55 -3.26
CA SER A 289 62.12 -11.72 -2.65
C SER A 289 60.73 -12.34 -2.73
N ILE A 290 60.33 -12.97 -3.85
CA ILE A 290 59.01 -13.59 -3.94
C ILE A 290 58.93 -14.86 -3.07
N THR A 291 59.96 -15.71 -3.04
CA THR A 291 59.96 -16.93 -2.21
C THR A 291 59.98 -16.61 -0.71
N THR A 292 60.55 -15.47 -0.32
CA THR A 292 60.48 -14.95 1.07
C THR A 292 59.13 -14.27 1.36
N MET A 293 58.52 -13.57 0.40
CA MET A 293 57.19 -12.96 0.54
C MET A 293 56.07 -14.01 0.65
N THR A 294 56.11 -15.06 -0.18
CA THR A 294 55.15 -16.16 -0.15
C THR A 294 55.49 -17.24 0.88
N THR A 295 56.47 -16.98 1.76
CA THR A 295 56.90 -17.89 2.84
C THR A 295 57.20 -19.33 2.38
N VAL A 296 57.79 -19.48 1.17
CA VAL A 296 58.16 -20.78 0.60
C VAL A 296 59.58 -21.19 1.01
N GLY A 297 60.53 -20.24 0.99
CA GLY A 297 61.84 -20.37 1.64
C GLY A 297 62.65 -21.64 1.30
N TYR A 298 62.93 -21.92 0.02
CA TYR A 298 63.67 -23.11 -0.42
C TYR A 298 65.08 -23.28 0.21
N GLY A 299 65.70 -22.21 0.73
CA GLY A 299 67.00 -22.23 1.41
C GLY A 299 68.21 -22.18 0.48
N ASP A 300 68.00 -22.33 -0.83
CA ASP A 300 68.99 -22.15 -1.90
C ASP A 300 69.65 -20.77 -1.89
N LEU A 301 68.87 -19.73 -1.55
CA LEU A 301 69.33 -18.37 -1.30
C LEU A 301 68.97 -17.96 0.13
N HIS A 302 69.97 -17.49 0.88
CA HIS A 302 69.84 -17.10 2.29
C HIS A 302 70.86 -16.01 2.65
N ALA A 303 70.61 -15.25 3.72
CA ALA A 303 71.55 -14.24 4.19
C ALA A 303 72.84 -14.88 4.72
N VAL A 304 73.99 -14.35 4.30
CA VAL A 304 75.32 -14.83 4.71
C VAL A 304 76.00 -13.85 5.66
N ASN A 305 75.67 -12.55 5.58
CA ASN A 305 76.20 -11.52 6.48
C ASN A 305 75.12 -10.91 7.38
N ASN A 306 75.56 -10.34 8.51
CA ASN A 306 74.69 -9.80 9.56
C ASN A 306 73.73 -8.71 9.06
N VAL A 307 74.10 -7.95 8.02
CA VAL A 307 73.27 -6.86 7.47
C VAL A 307 72.11 -7.43 6.66
N GLU A 308 72.38 -8.43 5.82
CA GLU A 308 71.34 -9.21 5.14
C GLU A 308 70.40 -9.88 6.15
N MET A 309 70.93 -10.49 7.22
CA MET A 309 70.12 -11.14 8.27
C MET A 309 69.17 -10.16 8.94
N ILE A 310 69.65 -8.99 9.36
CA ILE A 310 68.83 -7.94 9.98
C ILE A 310 67.73 -7.46 9.02
N PHE A 311 68.05 -7.23 7.74
CA PHE A 311 67.06 -6.83 6.74
C PHE A 311 66.00 -7.92 6.51
N ILE A 312 66.38 -9.20 6.43
CA ILE A 312 65.44 -10.32 6.32
C ILE A 312 64.51 -10.40 7.52
N ILE A 313 64.99 -10.22 8.75
CA ILE A 313 64.14 -10.26 9.95
C ILE A 313 63.03 -9.20 9.84
N PHE A 314 63.37 -7.96 9.47
CA PHE A 314 62.37 -6.91 9.25
C PHE A 314 61.43 -7.21 8.07
N TYR A 315 61.95 -7.75 6.97
CA TYR A 315 61.15 -8.10 5.80
C TYR A 315 60.18 -9.25 6.08
N MET A 316 60.60 -10.30 6.79
CA MET A 316 59.72 -11.41 7.19
C MET A 316 58.62 -10.96 8.15
N LEU A 317 58.93 -10.08 9.12
CA LEU A 317 57.93 -9.47 10.01
C LEU A 317 56.93 -8.61 9.21
N PHE A 318 57.39 -7.85 8.21
CA PHE A 318 56.52 -7.10 7.31
C PHE A 318 55.63 -8.02 6.45
N ASN A 319 56.20 -9.09 5.90
CA ASN A 319 55.48 -10.05 5.06
C ASN A 319 54.41 -10.80 5.83
N LEU A 320 54.63 -11.12 7.12
CA LEU A 320 53.61 -11.69 8.00
C LEU A 320 52.39 -10.76 8.11
N GLY A 321 52.62 -9.46 8.31
CA GLY A 321 51.57 -8.44 8.33
C GLY A 321 50.87 -8.27 6.97
N LEU A 322 51.62 -8.23 5.87
CA LEU A 322 51.08 -8.06 4.52
C LEU A 322 50.26 -9.28 4.07
N THR A 323 50.72 -10.50 4.35
CA THR A 323 50.00 -11.75 4.05
C THR A 323 48.73 -11.86 4.88
N SER A 324 48.76 -11.50 6.18
CA SER A 324 47.56 -11.40 7.01
C SER A 324 46.55 -10.39 6.45
N TYR A 325 47.02 -9.21 6.02
CA TYR A 325 46.18 -8.21 5.35
C TYR A 325 45.58 -8.72 4.03
N LEU A 326 46.34 -9.45 3.20
CA LEU A 326 45.84 -10.06 1.97
C LEU A 326 44.73 -11.07 2.25
N ILE A 327 44.97 -12.02 3.18
CA ILE A 327 43.99 -13.04 3.57
C ILE A 327 42.71 -12.38 4.06
N GLY A 328 42.80 -11.43 5.00
CA GLY A 328 41.63 -10.71 5.51
C GLY A 328 40.84 -9.95 4.44
N ASN A 329 41.51 -9.38 3.43
CA ASN A 329 40.80 -8.74 2.31
C ASN A 329 40.13 -9.75 1.37
N MET A 330 40.77 -10.88 1.08
CA MET A 330 40.20 -11.92 0.22
C MET A 330 39.02 -12.63 0.90
N THR A 331 39.10 -12.95 2.19
CA THR A 331 37.98 -13.50 2.96
C THR A 331 36.76 -12.57 2.90
N ASN A 332 36.93 -11.26 3.10
CA ASN A 332 35.83 -10.29 3.00
C ASN A 332 35.19 -10.26 1.59
N LEU A 333 35.99 -10.39 0.52
CA LEU A 333 35.47 -10.45 -0.85
C LEU A 333 34.74 -11.77 -1.15
N VAL A 334 35.22 -12.90 -0.64
CA VAL A 334 34.59 -14.21 -0.80
C VAL A 334 33.28 -14.30 -0.01
N VAL A 335 33.23 -13.76 1.21
CA VAL A 335 32.00 -13.70 2.03
C VAL A 335 30.92 -12.90 1.33
N GLU A 336 31.18 -11.65 0.91
CA GLU A 336 30.16 -10.84 0.22
C GLU A 336 29.78 -11.45 -1.14
N GLY A 337 30.75 -12.00 -1.88
CA GLY A 337 30.51 -12.69 -3.15
C GLY A 337 29.67 -13.97 -3.04
N THR A 338 29.55 -14.58 -1.86
CA THR A 338 28.76 -15.81 -1.64
C THR A 338 27.51 -15.59 -0.78
N ARG A 339 27.37 -14.43 -0.12
CA ARG A 339 26.33 -14.10 0.86
C ARG A 339 24.92 -14.56 0.47
N ARG A 340 24.41 -14.16 -0.69
CA ARG A 340 23.06 -14.56 -1.18
C ARG A 340 22.85 -16.08 -1.27
N THR A 341 23.89 -16.82 -1.65
CA THR A 341 23.83 -18.30 -1.78
C THR A 341 23.87 -18.96 -0.40
N MET A 342 24.55 -18.34 0.57
CA MET A 342 24.56 -18.75 1.97
C MET A 342 23.21 -18.46 2.64
N GLU A 343 22.66 -17.26 2.48
CA GLU A 343 21.31 -16.86 2.96
C GLU A 343 20.23 -17.86 2.47
N PHE A 344 20.24 -18.20 1.17
CA PHE A 344 19.36 -19.22 0.57
C PHE A 344 19.53 -20.61 1.21
N ARG A 345 20.77 -21.10 1.36
CA ARG A 345 21.05 -22.42 1.96
C ARG A 345 20.63 -22.47 3.42
N ASN A 346 20.91 -21.42 4.20
CA ASN A 346 20.51 -21.31 5.60
C ASN A 346 18.98 -21.33 5.73
N SER A 347 18.24 -20.69 4.80
CA SER A 347 16.78 -20.73 4.78
C SER A 347 16.23 -22.13 4.48
N ILE A 348 16.81 -22.84 3.50
CA ILE A 348 16.47 -24.24 3.20
C ILE A 348 16.81 -25.18 4.36
N GLU A 349 17.95 -24.98 5.03
CA GLU A 349 18.36 -25.76 6.19
C GLU A 349 17.40 -25.55 7.36
N ALA A 350 17.03 -24.30 7.67
CA ALA A 350 16.02 -23.98 8.68
C ALA A 350 14.67 -24.63 8.36
N ALA A 351 14.22 -24.58 7.11
CA ALA A 351 12.99 -25.24 6.66
C ALA A 351 13.07 -26.78 6.81
N SER A 352 14.17 -27.40 6.37
CA SER A 352 14.40 -28.84 6.53
C SER A 352 14.44 -29.25 8.00
N ASN A 353 15.06 -28.43 8.87
CA ASN A 353 15.16 -28.69 10.30
C ASN A 353 13.79 -28.55 10.99
N PHE A 354 12.96 -27.58 10.61
CA PHE A 354 11.56 -27.48 11.05
C PHE A 354 10.75 -28.73 10.66
N VAL A 355 10.81 -29.12 9.38
CA VAL A 355 10.12 -30.29 8.82
C VAL A 355 10.53 -31.58 9.53
N CYS A 356 11.84 -31.80 9.75
CA CYS A 356 12.36 -32.96 10.45
C CYS A 356 11.98 -32.96 11.95
N ARG A 357 12.07 -31.81 12.64
CA ARG A 357 11.72 -31.69 14.07
C ARG A 357 10.25 -32.01 14.32
N ASN A 358 9.37 -31.58 13.41
CA ASN A 358 7.93 -31.79 13.49
C ASN A 358 7.48 -33.12 12.85
N ARG A 359 8.42 -33.96 12.38
CA ARG A 359 8.20 -35.30 11.78
C ARG A 359 7.19 -35.34 10.62
N LEU A 360 7.14 -34.29 9.80
CA LEU A 360 6.18 -34.25 8.69
C LEU A 360 6.47 -35.32 7.62
N PRO A 361 5.45 -35.89 6.95
CA PRO A 361 5.62 -36.88 5.89
C PRO A 361 6.58 -36.46 4.77
N PRO A 362 7.29 -37.41 4.11
CA PRO A 362 8.29 -37.10 3.09
C PRO A 362 7.72 -36.32 1.89
N ARG A 363 6.46 -36.58 1.51
CA ARG A 363 5.75 -35.82 0.47
C ARG A 363 5.63 -34.33 0.81
N MET A 364 5.28 -33.99 2.06
CA MET A 364 5.24 -32.59 2.52
C MET A 364 6.64 -31.98 2.54
N LYS A 365 7.67 -32.74 2.94
CA LYS A 365 9.06 -32.28 2.90
C LYS A 365 9.48 -31.87 1.49
N GLU A 366 9.18 -32.68 0.49
CA GLU A 366 9.49 -32.38 -0.91
C GLU A 366 8.69 -31.16 -1.41
N GLN A 367 7.41 -31.05 -1.08
CA GLN A 367 6.58 -29.89 -1.42
C GLN A 367 7.13 -28.59 -0.82
N ILE A 368 7.45 -28.57 0.49
CA ILE A 368 7.99 -27.39 1.19
C ILE A 368 9.36 -26.98 0.62
N LEU A 369 10.24 -27.94 0.34
CA LEU A 369 11.56 -27.67 -0.23
C LEU A 369 11.47 -27.18 -1.69
N ALA A 370 10.57 -27.74 -2.49
CA ALA A 370 10.30 -27.28 -3.86
C ALA A 370 9.73 -25.85 -3.87
N TYR A 371 8.74 -25.57 -3.01
CA TYR A 371 8.19 -24.22 -2.80
C TYR A 371 9.30 -23.23 -2.40
N MET A 372 10.14 -23.53 -1.40
CA MET A 372 11.24 -22.65 -1.00
C MET A 372 12.23 -22.37 -2.16
N CYS A 373 12.51 -23.37 -3.00
CA CYS A 373 13.35 -23.20 -4.18
C CYS A 373 12.69 -22.34 -5.28
N LEU A 374 11.38 -22.40 -5.42
CA LEU A 374 10.61 -21.59 -6.36
C LEU A 374 10.45 -20.16 -5.85
N ARG A 375 10.14 -19.97 -4.56
CA ARG A 375 10.03 -18.67 -3.90
C ARG A 375 11.33 -17.88 -4.01
N PHE A 376 12.49 -18.49 -3.75
CA PHE A 376 13.78 -17.80 -3.94
C PHE A 376 14.03 -17.41 -5.41
N LYS A 377 13.54 -18.19 -6.39
CA LYS A 377 13.61 -17.80 -7.81
C LYS A 377 12.68 -16.62 -8.13
N ALA A 378 11.48 -16.57 -7.54
CA ALA A 378 10.54 -15.44 -7.68
C ALA A 378 11.04 -14.19 -6.94
N GLU A 379 11.67 -14.35 -5.78
CA GLU A 379 12.28 -13.28 -4.98
C GLU A 379 13.42 -12.58 -5.75
N ASN A 380 14.13 -13.29 -6.63
CA ASN A 380 15.10 -12.70 -7.55
C ASN A 380 14.45 -11.74 -8.59
N LEU A 381 13.15 -11.86 -8.83
CA LEU A 381 12.35 -11.00 -9.73
C LEU A 381 11.60 -9.90 -8.96
N ASN A 382 11.30 -10.11 -7.68
CA ASN A 382 10.65 -9.14 -6.79
C ASN A 382 11.58 -7.98 -6.40
N GLN A 383 11.83 -7.08 -7.35
CA GLN A 383 12.67 -5.87 -7.18
C GLN A 383 12.02 -4.77 -6.31
N HIS A 384 11.06 -5.11 -5.46
CA HIS A 384 10.26 -4.21 -4.63
C HIS A 384 11.13 -3.23 -3.81
N GLN A 385 12.21 -3.72 -3.18
CA GLN A 385 13.16 -2.88 -2.42
C GLN A 385 13.85 -1.81 -3.28
N LEU A 386 14.10 -2.07 -4.58
CA LEU A 386 14.66 -1.07 -5.49
C LEU A 386 13.60 -0.05 -5.91
N ILE A 387 12.37 -0.49 -6.14
CA ILE A 387 11.25 0.35 -6.56
C ILE A 387 10.84 1.32 -5.44
N GLU A 388 10.84 0.88 -4.18
CA GLU A 388 10.55 1.76 -3.02
C GLU A 388 11.70 2.73 -2.67
N GLN A 389 12.93 2.45 -3.11
CA GLN A 389 14.06 3.39 -3.00
C GLN A 389 14.04 4.47 -4.09
N LEU A 390 13.24 4.33 -5.14
CA LEU A 390 13.10 5.35 -6.18
C LEU A 390 12.15 6.48 -5.74
N PRO A 391 12.42 7.75 -6.13
CA PRO A 391 11.47 8.84 -5.97
C PRO A 391 10.09 8.48 -6.54
N LYS A 392 9.02 8.81 -5.81
CA LYS A 392 7.64 8.43 -6.17
C LYS A 392 7.26 8.80 -7.61
N SER A 393 7.74 9.92 -8.15
CA SER A 393 7.52 10.32 -9.55
C SER A 393 8.11 9.35 -10.58
N ILE A 394 9.30 8.82 -10.32
CA ILE A 394 9.96 7.83 -11.19
C ILE A 394 9.24 6.48 -11.08
N CYS A 395 8.91 6.06 -9.85
CA CYS A 395 8.10 4.85 -9.61
C CYS A 395 6.76 4.90 -10.36
N LYS A 396 5.98 5.99 -10.21
CA LYS A 396 4.74 6.21 -10.98
C LYS A 396 4.96 6.10 -12.49
N SER A 397 6.00 6.75 -13.02
CA SER A 397 6.32 6.71 -14.46
C SER A 397 6.66 5.31 -14.97
N ILE A 398 7.33 4.49 -14.15
CA ILE A 398 7.64 3.08 -14.45
C ILE A 398 6.36 2.25 -14.46
N CYS A 399 5.56 2.29 -13.39
CA CYS A 399 4.32 1.52 -13.30
C CYS A 399 3.35 1.87 -14.43
N GLN A 400 3.18 3.17 -14.73
CA GLN A 400 2.35 3.65 -15.84
C GLN A 400 2.84 3.17 -17.22
N LYS A 401 4.15 2.95 -17.40
CA LYS A 401 4.68 2.42 -18.66
C LYS A 401 4.61 0.89 -18.77
N LEU A 402 4.68 0.18 -17.64
CA LEU A 402 4.62 -1.30 -17.60
C LEU A 402 3.20 -1.85 -17.59
N PHE A 403 2.29 -1.27 -16.80
CA PHE A 403 1.05 -1.93 -16.38
C PHE A 403 -0.23 -1.29 -16.91
N LEU A 404 -0.21 -0.02 -17.32
CA LEU A 404 -1.39 0.65 -17.89
C LEU A 404 -2.02 -0.14 -19.06
N PRO A 405 -1.27 -0.71 -20.03
CA PRO A 405 -1.87 -1.47 -21.15
C PRO A 405 -2.49 -2.82 -20.76
N THR A 406 -2.30 -3.27 -19.52
CA THR A 406 -2.97 -4.43 -18.93
C THR A 406 -4.22 -3.96 -18.19
N VAL A 407 -4.08 -2.98 -17.29
CA VAL A 407 -5.17 -2.45 -16.46
C VAL A 407 -6.30 -1.83 -17.32
N GLU A 408 -5.96 -1.17 -18.43
CA GLU A 408 -6.91 -0.60 -19.40
C GLU A 408 -7.79 -1.65 -20.11
N LYS A 409 -7.42 -2.94 -20.07
CA LYS A 409 -8.18 -4.04 -20.68
C LYS A 409 -9.07 -4.80 -19.69
N VAL A 410 -8.73 -4.77 -18.40
CA VAL A 410 -9.46 -5.47 -17.33
C VAL A 410 -10.92 -5.06 -17.37
N TYR A 411 -11.82 -6.05 -17.28
CA TYR A 411 -13.25 -5.85 -17.51
C TYR A 411 -13.84 -4.71 -16.66
N LEU A 412 -13.43 -4.60 -15.40
CA LEU A 412 -13.91 -3.60 -14.44
C LEU A 412 -13.64 -2.15 -14.88
N PHE A 413 -12.52 -1.91 -15.57
CA PHE A 413 -12.02 -0.57 -15.89
C PHE A 413 -12.34 -0.10 -17.32
N GLN A 414 -13.13 -0.86 -18.08
CA GLN A 414 -13.47 -0.50 -19.45
C GLN A 414 -14.30 0.80 -19.51
N GLY A 415 -13.78 1.81 -20.22
CA GLY A 415 -14.42 3.13 -20.32
C GLY A 415 -14.16 4.10 -19.17
N VAL A 416 -13.34 3.74 -18.18
CA VAL A 416 -12.92 4.62 -17.08
C VAL A 416 -11.92 5.68 -17.57
N SER A 417 -11.99 6.90 -17.04
CA SER A 417 -11.11 7.99 -17.43
C SER A 417 -9.64 7.68 -17.14
N ARG A 418 -8.78 7.96 -18.14
CA ARG A 418 -7.35 7.66 -18.09
C ARG A 418 -6.62 8.28 -16.89
N GLU A 419 -7.12 9.38 -16.35
CA GLU A 419 -6.59 10.01 -15.13
C GLU A 419 -6.71 9.08 -13.91
N ILE A 420 -7.83 8.39 -13.75
CA ILE A 420 -8.03 7.41 -12.68
C ILE A 420 -7.19 6.16 -12.93
N LEU A 421 -7.09 5.68 -14.18
CA LEU A 421 -6.20 4.56 -14.51
C LEU A 421 -4.73 4.88 -14.17
N LEU A 422 -4.28 6.11 -14.46
CA LEU A 422 -2.93 6.58 -14.12
C LEU A 422 -2.72 6.78 -12.61
N LEU A 423 -3.79 6.96 -11.82
CA LEU A 423 -3.76 7.01 -10.35
C LEU A 423 -3.72 5.60 -9.74
N LEU A 424 -4.58 4.68 -10.20
CA LEU A 424 -4.63 3.28 -9.77
C LEU A 424 -3.33 2.52 -10.09
N VAL A 425 -2.83 2.64 -11.32
CA VAL A 425 -1.54 2.06 -11.73
C VAL A 425 -0.36 2.66 -10.92
N ALA A 426 -0.55 3.84 -10.32
CA ALA A 426 0.42 4.50 -9.46
C ALA A 426 0.32 4.10 -7.97
N THR A 427 -0.71 3.36 -7.55
CA THR A 427 -0.85 2.79 -6.19
C THR A 427 -0.67 1.27 -6.16
N MET A 428 -0.91 0.58 -7.28
CA MET A 428 -0.69 -0.86 -7.45
C MET A 428 0.76 -1.28 -7.15
N LYS A 429 0.91 -2.46 -6.53
CA LYS A 429 2.20 -3.14 -6.32
C LYS A 429 2.29 -4.39 -7.20
N ALA A 430 3.42 -4.56 -7.89
CA ALA A 430 3.67 -5.74 -8.73
C ALA A 430 4.47 -6.79 -7.95
N GLU A 431 3.93 -8.01 -7.87
CA GLU A 431 4.45 -9.09 -7.03
C GLU A 431 4.46 -10.41 -7.84
N TYR A 432 5.58 -11.15 -7.80
CA TYR A 432 5.72 -12.48 -8.39
C TYR A 432 5.48 -13.55 -7.34
N ILE A 433 4.50 -14.42 -7.61
CA ILE A 433 4.07 -15.52 -6.74
C ILE A 433 4.42 -16.87 -7.41
N PRO A 434 5.20 -17.76 -6.77
CA PRO A 434 5.51 -19.11 -7.27
C PRO A 434 4.25 -19.98 -7.39
N PRO A 435 4.25 -21.04 -8.23
CA PRO A 435 3.09 -21.93 -8.36
C PRO A 435 2.81 -22.74 -7.09
N ARG A 436 1.53 -23.05 -6.88
CA ARG A 436 0.94 -23.73 -5.72
C ARG A 436 1.05 -22.93 -4.41
N GLU A 437 0.95 -21.62 -4.53
CA GLU A 437 0.71 -20.69 -3.43
C GLU A 437 -0.70 -20.10 -3.58
N ASP A 438 -1.45 -20.11 -2.48
CA ASP A 438 -2.80 -19.57 -2.38
C ASP A 438 -2.71 -18.05 -2.13
N VAL A 439 -3.36 -17.27 -2.98
CA VAL A 439 -3.25 -15.79 -3.01
C VAL A 439 -4.37 -15.13 -2.20
N ILE A 440 -5.52 -15.79 -2.17
CA ILE A 440 -6.72 -15.46 -1.40
C ILE A 440 -7.33 -16.80 -0.97
N MET A 441 -7.72 -16.93 0.29
CA MET A 441 -8.45 -18.10 0.81
C MET A 441 -9.97 -17.88 0.78
N GLN A 442 -10.72 -18.96 0.63
CA GLN A 442 -12.17 -18.95 0.85
C GLN A 442 -12.49 -18.55 2.30
N ASN A 443 -13.54 -17.75 2.48
CA ASN A 443 -13.94 -17.11 3.74
C ASN A 443 -12.95 -16.07 4.32
N GLU A 444 -11.89 -15.68 3.59
CA GLU A 444 -11.00 -14.58 3.97
C GLU A 444 -11.62 -13.20 3.67
N THR A 445 -11.25 -12.17 4.44
CA THR A 445 -11.71 -10.78 4.21
C THR A 445 -10.91 -10.09 3.10
N ALA A 446 -11.60 -9.32 2.25
CA ALA A 446 -11.05 -8.76 1.02
C ALA A 446 -10.22 -7.47 1.19
N ASP A 447 -9.01 -7.59 1.75
CA ASP A 447 -8.08 -6.46 1.93
C ASP A 447 -7.47 -5.92 0.62
N ASP A 448 -7.22 -6.81 -0.34
CA ASP A 448 -6.53 -6.56 -1.60
C ASP A 448 -7.23 -7.24 -2.80
N VAL A 449 -7.23 -6.57 -3.95
CA VAL A 449 -7.73 -7.02 -5.26
C VAL A 449 -6.54 -7.27 -6.19
N TYR A 450 -6.61 -8.31 -7.03
CA TYR A 450 -5.49 -8.73 -7.86
C TYR A 450 -5.84 -8.73 -9.36
N ILE A 451 -4.86 -8.33 -10.18
CA ILE A 451 -4.92 -8.41 -11.66
C ILE A 451 -3.78 -9.29 -12.16
N ILE A 452 -4.09 -10.26 -13.01
CA ILE A 452 -3.10 -11.20 -13.55
C ILE A 452 -2.37 -10.55 -14.74
N VAL A 453 -1.09 -10.22 -14.56
CA VAL A 453 -0.24 -9.71 -15.65
C VAL A 453 0.26 -10.85 -16.52
N SER A 454 0.71 -11.95 -15.91
CA SER A 454 1.12 -13.17 -16.61
C SER A 454 1.02 -14.38 -15.71
N GLY A 455 0.63 -15.53 -16.27
CA GLY A 455 0.46 -16.79 -15.55
C GLY A 455 -0.99 -17.29 -15.61
N GLU A 456 -1.24 -18.39 -14.91
CA GLU A 456 -2.53 -19.04 -14.75
C GLU A 456 -2.81 -19.24 -13.25
N LEU A 457 -4.06 -18.99 -12.84
CA LEU A 457 -4.58 -19.33 -11.52
C LEU A 457 -5.74 -20.33 -11.64
N GLU A 458 -5.91 -21.18 -10.64
CA GLU A 458 -7.02 -22.11 -10.47
C GLU A 458 -7.96 -21.55 -9.39
N ILE A 459 -9.27 -21.52 -9.71
CA ILE A 459 -10.33 -21.17 -8.76
C ILE A 459 -10.75 -22.47 -8.09
N ILE A 460 -10.65 -22.52 -6.76
CA ILE A 460 -10.94 -23.70 -5.95
C ILE A 460 -12.09 -23.39 -5.00
N ASP A 461 -13.08 -24.26 -4.99
CA ASP A 461 -14.13 -24.30 -3.98
C ASP A 461 -13.84 -25.45 -3.00
N CYS A 462 -14.04 -25.22 -1.71
CA CYS A 462 -13.84 -26.19 -0.65
C CYS A 462 -15.20 -26.57 -0.04
N ASP A 463 -15.71 -27.73 -0.45
CA ASP A 463 -16.90 -28.39 0.09
C ASP A 463 -16.78 -28.62 1.61
N GLU A 464 -17.90 -28.78 2.33
CA GLU A 464 -17.95 -28.90 3.80
C GLU A 464 -17.09 -30.05 4.36
N MET A 465 -16.76 -31.04 3.51
CA MET A 465 -15.84 -32.15 3.84
C MET A 465 -14.36 -31.83 3.56
N GLU A 466 -13.96 -30.55 3.55
CA GLU A 466 -12.62 -30.02 3.20
C GLU A 466 -12.11 -30.49 1.82
N LYS A 467 -13.01 -30.72 0.88
CA LYS A 467 -12.68 -31.30 -0.43
C LYS A 467 -12.53 -30.23 -1.50
N GLU A 468 -11.28 -29.93 -1.85
CA GLU A 468 -10.94 -29.00 -2.95
C GLU A 468 -11.49 -29.49 -4.30
N VAL A 469 -12.29 -28.65 -4.96
CA VAL A 469 -12.79 -28.82 -6.33
C VAL A 469 -12.37 -27.62 -7.18
N VAL A 470 -11.71 -27.87 -8.31
CA VAL A 470 -11.31 -26.80 -9.25
C VAL A 470 -12.51 -26.40 -10.11
N VAL A 471 -13.05 -25.21 -9.88
CA VAL A 471 -14.23 -24.65 -10.57
C VAL A 471 -13.85 -24.02 -11.91
N GLY A 472 -12.65 -23.45 -12.02
CA GLY A 472 -12.23 -22.74 -13.23
C GLY A 472 -10.76 -22.32 -13.24
N THR A 473 -10.34 -21.65 -14.31
CA THR A 473 -8.98 -21.10 -14.45
C THR A 473 -9.00 -19.66 -14.97
N LEU A 474 -8.19 -18.80 -14.36
CA LEU A 474 -8.00 -17.40 -14.73
C LEU A 474 -6.64 -17.21 -15.41
N HIS A 475 -6.59 -16.26 -16.34
CA HIS A 475 -5.49 -16.05 -17.29
C HIS A 475 -4.99 -14.59 -17.29
N SER A 476 -3.90 -14.31 -18.02
CA SER A 476 -3.37 -12.96 -18.22
C SER A 476 -4.44 -11.99 -18.75
N GLY A 477 -4.71 -10.93 -17.99
CA GLY A 477 -5.76 -9.94 -18.26
C GLY A 477 -6.96 -10.00 -17.31
N ASP A 478 -7.15 -11.12 -16.61
CA ASP A 478 -8.25 -11.28 -15.66
C ASP A 478 -7.97 -10.61 -14.30
N MET A 479 -9.04 -10.38 -13.53
CA MET A 479 -9.03 -9.80 -12.19
C MET A 479 -9.74 -10.77 -11.22
N PHE A 480 -9.33 -10.77 -9.95
CA PHE A 480 -10.00 -11.51 -8.89
C PHE A 480 -9.90 -10.81 -7.53
N GLY A 481 -10.81 -11.16 -6.62
CA GLY A 481 -10.94 -10.60 -5.28
C GLY A 481 -11.81 -9.34 -5.18
N GLU A 482 -12.19 -8.74 -6.31
CA GLU A 482 -13.01 -7.53 -6.40
C GLU A 482 -14.44 -7.72 -5.88
N VAL A 483 -14.97 -8.95 -5.91
CA VAL A 483 -16.30 -9.29 -5.40
C VAL A 483 -16.37 -9.05 -3.88
N GLY A 484 -15.43 -9.61 -3.11
CA GLY A 484 -15.35 -9.34 -1.68
C GLY A 484 -15.07 -7.87 -1.36
N ALA A 485 -14.23 -7.22 -2.18
CA ALA A 485 -13.81 -5.83 -1.99
C ALA A 485 -14.94 -4.80 -2.19
N LEU A 486 -15.78 -4.98 -3.23
CA LEU A 486 -16.90 -4.08 -3.51
C LEU A 486 -18.14 -4.41 -2.67
N CYS A 487 -18.43 -5.71 -2.46
CA CYS A 487 -19.63 -6.13 -1.75
C CYS A 487 -19.42 -6.29 -0.23
N CYS A 488 -18.24 -5.99 0.29
CA CYS A 488 -17.82 -6.17 1.69
C CYS A 488 -18.13 -7.56 2.25
N LYS A 489 -17.81 -8.60 1.47
CA LYS A 489 -18.03 -10.01 1.82
C LYS A 489 -16.71 -10.77 2.02
N PRO A 490 -16.73 -11.86 2.81
CA PRO A 490 -15.70 -12.89 2.70
C PRO A 490 -15.61 -13.43 1.27
N GLN A 491 -14.42 -13.85 0.85
CA GLN A 491 -14.17 -14.34 -0.50
C GLN A 491 -14.80 -15.73 -0.71
N THR A 492 -15.51 -15.91 -1.82
CA THR A 492 -16.31 -17.13 -2.06
C THR A 492 -15.49 -18.34 -2.48
N PHE A 493 -14.26 -18.15 -2.96
CA PHE A 493 -13.39 -19.20 -3.48
C PHE A 493 -11.94 -18.97 -3.04
N THR A 494 -11.16 -20.04 -3.00
CA THR A 494 -9.69 -19.99 -2.86
C THR A 494 -9.06 -19.80 -4.25
N PHE A 495 -8.11 -18.87 -4.38
CA PHE A 495 -7.43 -18.57 -5.65
C PHE A 495 -5.97 -19.03 -5.60
N ARG A 496 -5.71 -20.18 -6.22
CA ARG A 496 -4.40 -20.87 -6.21
C ARG A 496 -3.59 -20.55 -7.46
N THR A 497 -2.30 -20.27 -7.31
CA THR A 497 -1.39 -20.17 -8.48
C THR A 497 -1.11 -21.53 -9.11
N LYS A 498 -1.29 -21.64 -10.42
CA LYS A 498 -0.98 -22.86 -11.19
C LYS A 498 0.42 -22.79 -11.81
N THR A 499 0.80 -21.60 -12.29
CA THR A 499 2.14 -21.28 -12.80
C THR A 499 2.80 -20.18 -11.94
N LEU A 500 4.11 -19.95 -12.12
CA LEU A 500 4.75 -18.73 -11.62
C LEU A 500 4.00 -17.53 -12.22
N SER A 501 3.36 -16.74 -11.37
CA SER A 501 2.41 -15.72 -11.78
C SER A 501 2.88 -14.33 -11.35
N GLN A 502 2.71 -13.35 -12.21
CA GLN A 502 2.94 -11.93 -11.92
C GLN A 502 1.59 -11.26 -11.70
N LEU A 503 1.35 -10.78 -10.50
CA LEU A 503 0.12 -10.11 -10.11
C LEU A 503 0.36 -8.63 -9.84
N LEU A 504 -0.66 -7.82 -10.09
CA LEU A 504 -0.76 -6.44 -9.59
C LEU A 504 -1.77 -6.42 -8.44
N ARG A 505 -1.28 -6.14 -7.25
CA ARG A 505 -2.05 -6.00 -6.02
C ARG A 505 -2.51 -4.55 -5.86
N LEU A 506 -3.81 -4.36 -5.69
CA LEU A 506 -4.47 -3.08 -5.44
C LEU A 506 -5.27 -3.18 -4.14
N LYS A 507 -4.97 -2.31 -3.17
CA LYS A 507 -5.75 -2.24 -1.92
C LYS A 507 -7.21 -1.90 -2.19
N THR A 508 -8.13 -2.60 -1.51
CA THR A 508 -9.56 -2.31 -1.55
C THR A 508 -9.86 -0.84 -1.22
N THR A 509 -9.17 -0.25 -0.23
CA THR A 509 -9.31 1.18 0.09
C THR A 509 -8.93 2.09 -1.08
N ALA A 510 -7.86 1.78 -1.81
CA ALA A 510 -7.38 2.58 -2.94
C ALA A 510 -8.28 2.45 -4.18
N LEU A 511 -9.01 1.33 -4.33
CA LEU A 511 -10.06 1.18 -5.34
C LEU A 511 -11.26 2.06 -5.00
N ILE A 512 -11.73 2.03 -3.73
CA ILE A 512 -12.86 2.82 -3.25
C ILE A 512 -12.55 4.33 -3.29
N GLU A 513 -11.38 4.77 -2.82
CA GLU A 513 -10.90 6.15 -2.95
C GLU A 513 -10.89 6.64 -4.40
N ALA A 514 -10.49 5.78 -5.35
CA ALA A 514 -10.49 6.09 -6.76
C ALA A 514 -11.92 6.21 -7.33
N MET A 515 -12.82 5.29 -6.98
CA MET A 515 -14.25 5.37 -7.36
C MET A 515 -14.90 6.64 -6.82
N GLN A 516 -14.66 7.00 -5.57
CA GLN A 516 -15.20 8.21 -4.95
C GLN A 516 -14.65 9.51 -5.55
N SER A 517 -13.49 9.48 -6.23
CA SER A 517 -12.87 10.68 -6.83
C SER A 517 -13.64 11.28 -8.02
N LYS A 518 -14.39 10.47 -8.79
CA LYS A 518 -15.25 10.93 -9.89
C LYS A 518 -16.48 10.03 -10.04
N GLN A 519 -17.66 10.60 -9.77
CA GLN A 519 -18.93 9.86 -9.87
C GLN A 519 -19.13 9.18 -11.24
N GLN A 520 -18.83 9.86 -12.36
CA GLN A 520 -19.00 9.29 -13.70
C GLN A 520 -18.15 8.03 -13.96
N ASP A 521 -16.97 7.94 -13.36
CA ASP A 521 -16.09 6.76 -13.46
C ASP A 521 -16.54 5.65 -12.49
N ASN A 522 -17.07 5.99 -11.31
CA ASN A 522 -17.74 5.02 -10.42
C ASN A 522 -18.92 4.34 -11.15
N LEU A 523 -19.76 5.11 -11.84
CA LEU A 523 -20.87 4.58 -12.65
C LEU A 523 -20.40 3.60 -13.73
N ALA A 524 -19.24 3.84 -14.35
CA ALA A 524 -18.65 2.90 -15.32
C ALA A 524 -18.18 1.61 -14.63
N ILE A 525 -17.45 1.73 -13.51
CA ILE A 525 -16.93 0.59 -12.72
C ILE A 525 -18.07 -0.30 -12.22
N LEU A 526 -19.09 0.26 -11.57
CA LEU A 526 -20.25 -0.48 -11.08
C LEU A 526 -21.05 -1.13 -12.21
N LYS A 527 -21.25 -0.42 -13.34
CA LYS A 527 -21.91 -0.99 -14.51
C LYS A 527 -21.14 -2.18 -15.09
N ASN A 528 -19.82 -2.07 -15.21
CA ASN A 528 -18.96 -3.15 -15.70
C ASN A 528 -19.01 -4.37 -14.77
N PHE A 529 -18.94 -4.14 -13.45
CA PHE A 529 -19.09 -5.18 -12.43
C PHE A 529 -20.41 -5.94 -12.55
N LEU A 530 -21.54 -5.24 -12.59
CA LEU A 530 -22.87 -5.82 -12.72
C LEU A 530 -23.06 -6.55 -14.05
N GLN A 531 -22.59 -5.96 -15.16
CA GLN A 531 -22.71 -6.56 -16.50
C GLN A 531 -21.86 -7.83 -16.64
N HIS A 532 -20.68 -7.89 -16.02
CA HIS A 532 -19.84 -9.09 -16.00
C HIS A 532 -20.50 -10.25 -15.25
N HIS A 533 -20.98 -9.99 -14.02
CA HIS A 533 -21.64 -11.00 -13.21
C HIS A 533 -22.99 -11.47 -13.78
N LYS A 534 -23.71 -10.60 -14.49
CA LYS A 534 -24.87 -11.04 -15.27
C LYS A 534 -24.45 -11.99 -16.40
N LYS A 535 -23.46 -11.61 -17.21
CA LYS A 535 -22.99 -12.43 -18.33
C LYS A 535 -22.49 -13.81 -17.89
N LEU A 536 -21.84 -13.92 -16.73
CA LEU A 536 -21.41 -15.20 -16.17
C LEU A 536 -22.60 -16.12 -15.87
N LYS A 537 -23.71 -15.59 -15.34
CA LYS A 537 -24.96 -16.37 -15.13
C LYS A 537 -25.63 -16.74 -16.45
N ASP A 538 -25.67 -15.82 -17.42
CA ASP A 538 -26.19 -16.08 -18.76
C ASP A 538 -25.41 -17.21 -19.48
N LEU A 539 -24.15 -17.47 -19.11
CA LEU A 539 -23.37 -18.64 -19.55
C LEU A 539 -23.58 -19.88 -18.67
N SER A 540 -23.65 -19.75 -17.34
CA SER A 540 -23.72 -20.90 -16.42
C SER A 540 -25.02 -21.70 -16.51
N ILE A 541 -26.03 -21.17 -17.19
CA ILE A 541 -27.33 -21.84 -17.44
C ILE A 541 -27.24 -22.87 -18.59
N GLY A 542 -26.11 -22.93 -19.31
CA GLY A 542 -25.94 -23.82 -20.48
C GLY A 542 -25.55 -25.28 -20.17
N ASP A 543 -24.66 -25.52 -19.21
CA ASP A 543 -23.88 -26.78 -19.14
C ASP A 543 -23.93 -27.49 -17.77
N LEU A 544 -25.12 -27.92 -17.31
CA LEU A 544 -25.27 -29.04 -16.36
C LEU A 544 -26.72 -29.57 -16.24
N LEU A 545 -27.11 -30.44 -17.19
CA LEU A 545 -28.30 -31.29 -17.06
C LEU A 545 -27.90 -32.70 -16.61
N VAL A 546 -27.93 -32.97 -15.30
CA VAL A 546 -27.94 -34.33 -14.73
C VAL A 546 -28.95 -34.39 -13.59
N GLU A 547 -29.64 -35.52 -13.49
CA GLU A 547 -30.81 -35.77 -12.65
C GLU A 547 -30.49 -35.81 -11.14
N GLY A 548 -31.36 -35.22 -10.31
CA GLY A 548 -31.27 -35.29 -8.85
C GLY A 548 -32.46 -34.59 -8.19
N GLY A 549 -33.54 -35.33 -7.91
CA GLY A 549 -34.76 -34.77 -7.33
C GLY A 549 -34.71 -34.71 -5.80
N GLY A 550 -34.86 -33.51 -5.24
CA GLY A 550 -35.12 -33.22 -3.83
C GLY A 550 -35.83 -31.87 -3.72
N GLU A 551 -36.81 -31.77 -2.84
CA GLU A 551 -37.50 -30.51 -2.53
C GLU A 551 -36.88 -29.88 -1.26
N GLU A 552 -36.94 -28.55 -1.14
CA GLU A 552 -36.27 -27.72 -0.11
C GLU A 552 -34.73 -27.61 -0.19
N GLU A 553 -34.22 -26.59 -0.89
CA GLU A 553 -32.92 -25.96 -0.58
C GLU A 553 -32.86 -24.51 -1.11
N ASP A 554 -32.05 -23.65 -0.48
CA ASP A 554 -31.90 -22.23 -0.87
C ASP A 554 -31.02 -22.10 -2.13
N ASP A 555 -31.54 -21.43 -3.16
CA ASP A 555 -30.86 -21.25 -4.46
C ASP A 555 -29.53 -20.46 -4.31
N PRO A 556 -28.36 -21.11 -4.47
CA PRO A 556 -27.06 -20.49 -4.13
C PRO A 556 -26.63 -19.41 -5.12
N ASN A 557 -27.35 -19.25 -6.24
CA ASN A 557 -26.94 -18.43 -7.37
C ASN A 557 -27.26 -16.92 -7.18
N MET A 558 -26.90 -16.38 -6.02
CA MET A 558 -27.14 -14.99 -5.60
C MET A 558 -26.72 -13.97 -6.69
N SER A 559 -27.65 -13.14 -7.15
CA SER A 559 -27.36 -12.09 -8.13
C SER A 559 -26.92 -10.80 -7.43
N PHE A 560 -25.68 -10.36 -7.64
CA PHE A 560 -25.20 -9.08 -7.15
C PHE A 560 -26.05 -7.94 -7.73
N ASN A 561 -26.91 -7.39 -6.87
CA ASN A 561 -27.93 -6.41 -7.15
C ASN A 561 -28.32 -5.71 -5.82
N LEU A 562 -29.35 -4.85 -5.89
CA LEU A 562 -29.86 -4.09 -4.75
C LEU A 562 -30.41 -4.98 -3.62
N LEU A 563 -31.09 -6.08 -3.98
CA LEU A 563 -31.65 -7.08 -3.07
C LEU A 563 -30.54 -7.81 -2.28
N THR A 564 -29.44 -8.13 -2.97
CA THR A 564 -28.26 -8.76 -2.37
C THR A 564 -27.59 -7.84 -1.36
N ALA A 565 -27.34 -6.56 -1.71
CA ALA A 565 -26.75 -5.60 -0.79
C ALA A 565 -27.63 -5.39 0.47
N ALA A 566 -28.95 -5.32 0.27
CA ALA A 566 -29.93 -5.23 1.36
C ALA A 566 -29.97 -6.51 2.24
N SER A 567 -29.86 -7.70 1.67
CA SER A 567 -29.88 -8.97 2.42
C SER A 567 -28.67 -9.13 3.36
N THR A 568 -27.54 -8.53 2.99
CA THR A 568 -26.26 -8.69 3.71
C THR A 568 -25.93 -7.49 4.59
N GLY A 569 -26.82 -6.51 4.72
CA GLY A 569 -26.62 -5.34 5.57
C GLY A 569 -25.60 -4.31 5.07
N ASN A 570 -25.14 -4.42 3.82
CA ASN A 570 -24.11 -3.53 3.29
C ASN A 570 -24.71 -2.20 2.79
N ALA A 571 -25.03 -1.34 3.75
CA ALA A 571 -25.63 -0.02 3.51
C ALA A 571 -24.74 0.90 2.64
N ALA A 572 -23.41 0.73 2.69
CA ALA A 572 -22.48 1.55 1.90
C ALA A 572 -22.52 1.18 0.41
N PHE A 573 -22.44 -0.12 0.07
CA PHE A 573 -22.58 -0.59 -1.31
C PHE A 573 -24.00 -0.36 -1.84
N LEU A 574 -25.02 -0.47 -0.98
CA LEU A 574 -26.41 -0.13 -1.31
C LEU A 574 -26.57 1.36 -1.68
N ASP A 575 -25.96 2.27 -0.93
CA ASP A 575 -25.92 3.72 -1.22
C ASP A 575 -25.18 4.04 -2.53
N GLU A 576 -24.06 3.36 -2.83
CA GLU A 576 -23.36 3.52 -4.12
C GLU A 576 -24.17 2.98 -5.31
N LEU A 577 -24.90 1.86 -5.15
CA LEU A 577 -25.81 1.35 -6.18
C LEU A 577 -27.02 2.28 -6.42
N LEU A 578 -27.59 2.89 -5.37
CA LEU A 578 -28.68 3.87 -5.50
C LEU A 578 -28.20 5.18 -6.15
N LYS A 579 -26.98 5.64 -5.81
CA LYS A 579 -26.29 6.73 -6.54
C LYS A 579 -26.09 6.41 -8.02
N ALA A 580 -26.02 5.13 -8.39
CA ALA A 580 -25.95 4.67 -9.77
C ALA A 580 -27.30 4.61 -10.50
N ARG A 581 -28.38 5.14 -9.89
CA ARG A 581 -29.75 5.15 -10.42
C ARG A 581 -30.30 3.75 -10.71
N LEU A 582 -29.88 2.75 -9.92
CA LEU A 582 -30.69 1.55 -9.77
C LEU A 582 -31.99 1.95 -9.04
N ASP A 583 -33.11 1.48 -9.55
CA ASP A 583 -34.43 1.75 -9.00
C ASP A 583 -34.62 0.98 -7.67
N PRO A 584 -34.94 1.67 -6.55
CA PRO A 584 -35.09 1.04 -5.23
C PRO A 584 -36.26 0.06 -5.13
N ASP A 585 -37.23 0.13 -6.05
CA ASP A 585 -38.48 -0.63 -5.97
C ASP A 585 -38.45 -1.95 -6.77
N ILE A 586 -37.33 -2.28 -7.43
CA ILE A 586 -37.15 -3.55 -8.17
C ILE A 586 -37.08 -4.73 -7.18
N GLY A 587 -38.16 -5.53 -7.15
CA GLY A 587 -38.26 -6.76 -6.36
C GLY A 587 -37.68 -8.01 -6.99
N ASP A 588 -37.62 -9.09 -6.20
CA ASP A 588 -37.26 -10.43 -6.64
C ASP A 588 -38.44 -11.18 -7.32
N SER A 589 -38.28 -12.48 -7.61
CA SER A 589 -39.34 -13.34 -8.15
C SER A 589 -40.55 -13.54 -7.22
N LYS A 590 -40.42 -13.23 -5.92
CA LYS A 590 -41.49 -13.25 -4.91
C LYS A 590 -42.10 -11.85 -4.70
N GLY A 591 -41.68 -10.84 -5.47
CA GLY A 591 -42.10 -9.45 -5.33
C GLY A 591 -41.50 -8.72 -4.14
N GLN A 592 -40.53 -9.33 -3.43
CA GLN A 592 -39.88 -8.73 -2.28
C GLN A 592 -38.87 -7.68 -2.75
N THR A 593 -39.11 -6.41 -2.43
CA THR A 593 -38.18 -5.31 -2.72
C THR A 593 -36.99 -5.31 -1.72
N PRO A 594 -35.90 -4.58 -2.00
CA PRO A 594 -34.77 -4.45 -1.08
C PRO A 594 -35.20 -3.96 0.32
N LEU A 595 -36.28 -3.18 0.41
CA LEU A 595 -36.85 -2.73 1.67
C LEU A 595 -37.47 -3.89 2.47
N HIS A 596 -38.18 -4.82 1.81
CA HIS A 596 -38.72 -6.03 2.46
C HIS A 596 -37.59 -6.89 3.03
N ILE A 597 -36.54 -7.09 2.23
CA ILE A 597 -35.39 -7.91 2.62
C ILE A 597 -34.61 -7.27 3.78
N ALA A 598 -34.30 -5.97 3.71
CA ALA A 598 -33.62 -5.26 4.80
C ALA A 598 -34.45 -5.27 6.10
N ALA A 599 -35.77 -5.13 5.99
CA ALA A 599 -36.69 -5.18 7.12
C ALA A 599 -36.80 -6.58 7.76
N SER A 600 -36.93 -7.63 6.93
CA SER A 600 -37.01 -9.03 7.37
C SER A 600 -35.71 -9.55 8.00
N LYS A 601 -34.56 -9.00 7.60
CA LYS A 601 -33.22 -9.39 8.12
C LYS A 601 -32.66 -8.47 9.22
N GLY A 602 -33.33 -7.37 9.55
CA GLY A 602 -32.93 -6.49 10.66
C GLY A 602 -31.89 -5.43 10.35
N HIS A 603 -31.66 -5.11 9.06
CA HIS A 603 -30.59 -4.21 8.62
C HIS A 603 -31.02 -2.73 8.64
N GLU A 604 -31.02 -2.11 9.83
CA GLU A 604 -31.52 -0.74 10.05
C GLU A 604 -30.86 0.31 9.15
N ASP A 605 -29.52 0.28 9.00
CA ASP A 605 -28.81 1.25 8.16
C ASP A 605 -29.14 1.08 6.66
N CYS A 606 -29.45 -0.14 6.19
CA CYS A 606 -29.94 -0.36 4.83
C CYS A 606 -31.34 0.23 4.62
N VAL A 607 -32.22 0.12 5.61
CA VAL A 607 -33.55 0.76 5.59
C VAL A 607 -33.41 2.29 5.55
N MET A 608 -32.54 2.87 6.38
CA MET A 608 -32.26 4.31 6.37
C MET A 608 -31.73 4.80 5.01
N VAL A 609 -30.85 4.02 4.38
CA VAL A 609 -30.35 4.31 3.02
C VAL A 609 -31.47 4.23 1.98
N LEU A 610 -32.30 3.18 1.98
CA LEU A 610 -33.41 3.04 1.02
C LEU A 610 -34.44 4.17 1.15
N LEU A 611 -34.81 4.54 2.37
CA LEU A 611 -35.71 5.67 2.65
C LEU A 611 -35.13 7.00 2.15
N LYS A 612 -33.81 7.21 2.26
CA LYS A 612 -33.13 8.42 1.75
C LYS A 612 -33.26 8.60 0.23
N TYR A 613 -33.39 7.52 -0.53
CA TYR A 613 -33.62 7.56 -1.99
C TYR A 613 -35.10 7.45 -2.39
N GLY A 614 -36.03 7.48 -1.42
CA GLY A 614 -37.47 7.59 -1.68
C GLY A 614 -38.15 6.30 -2.13
N CYS A 615 -37.68 5.13 -1.67
CA CYS A 615 -38.32 3.84 -1.94
C CYS A 615 -39.81 3.79 -1.51
N ASN A 616 -40.64 3.04 -2.24
CA ASN A 616 -42.06 2.94 -1.94
C ASN A 616 -42.34 1.91 -0.82
N ILE A 617 -42.61 2.44 0.37
CA ILE A 617 -42.88 1.68 1.60
C ILE A 617 -44.14 0.79 1.50
N HIS A 618 -45.09 1.17 0.63
CA HIS A 618 -46.41 0.53 0.51
C HIS A 618 -46.48 -0.59 -0.53
N LEU A 619 -45.38 -0.89 -1.22
CA LEU A 619 -45.30 -2.07 -2.08
C LEU A 619 -45.56 -3.34 -1.28
N ARG A 620 -46.24 -4.30 -1.91
CA ARG A 620 -46.59 -5.59 -1.31
C ARG A 620 -45.93 -6.71 -2.11
N ASP A 621 -45.39 -7.69 -1.40
CA ASP A 621 -44.89 -8.93 -1.99
C ASP A 621 -46.04 -9.82 -2.51
N MET A 622 -45.70 -10.97 -3.09
CA MET A 622 -46.69 -11.94 -3.60
C MET A 622 -47.58 -12.56 -2.51
N ASN A 623 -47.24 -12.42 -1.23
CA ASN A 623 -48.05 -12.83 -0.08
C ASN A 623 -48.96 -11.71 0.44
N GLY A 624 -48.86 -10.50 -0.13
CA GLY A 624 -49.56 -9.30 0.30
C GLY A 624 -48.91 -8.55 1.47
N ASN A 625 -47.69 -8.93 1.86
CA ASN A 625 -46.94 -8.32 2.96
C ASN A 625 -46.27 -7.05 2.48
N THR A 626 -46.26 -5.99 3.30
CA THR A 626 -45.37 -4.84 3.12
C THR A 626 -44.07 -5.05 3.91
N ALA A 627 -43.02 -4.29 3.60
CA ALA A 627 -41.78 -4.29 4.39
C ALA A 627 -42.02 -3.98 5.89
N LEU A 628 -43.06 -3.19 6.19
CA LEU A 628 -43.51 -2.88 7.55
C LEU A 628 -44.13 -4.11 8.27
N TRP A 629 -44.81 -4.99 7.53
CA TRP A 629 -45.28 -6.27 8.07
C TRP A 629 -44.10 -7.21 8.38
N GLU A 630 -43.15 -7.35 7.45
CA GLU A 630 -41.95 -8.18 7.64
C GLU A 630 -41.14 -7.73 8.87
N ALA A 631 -40.95 -6.41 9.06
CA ALA A 631 -40.24 -5.88 10.22
C ALA A 631 -40.80 -6.37 11.56
N ILE A 632 -42.13 -6.47 11.71
CA ILE A 632 -42.74 -6.91 12.98
C ILE A 632 -42.92 -8.42 13.08
N ALA A 633 -43.18 -9.12 11.97
CA ALA A 633 -43.19 -10.59 11.93
C ALA A 633 -41.80 -11.18 12.30
N SER A 634 -40.72 -10.59 11.76
CA SER A 634 -39.33 -10.91 12.09
C SER A 634 -38.82 -10.28 13.40
N LYS A 635 -39.67 -9.55 14.13
CA LYS A 635 -39.38 -8.94 15.46
C LYS A 635 -38.26 -7.87 15.45
N HIS A 636 -38.01 -7.24 14.29
CA HIS A 636 -37.08 -6.13 14.11
C HIS A 636 -37.74 -4.79 14.46
N PHE A 637 -38.03 -4.60 15.75
CA PHE A 637 -38.89 -3.52 16.25
C PHE A 637 -38.36 -2.08 16.04
N SER A 638 -37.05 -1.86 15.92
CA SER A 638 -36.52 -0.53 15.61
C SER A 638 -36.88 -0.12 14.17
N ILE A 639 -36.69 -1.03 13.22
CA ILE A 639 -37.11 -0.87 11.82
C ILE A 639 -38.63 -0.71 11.73
N PHE A 640 -39.41 -1.53 12.44
CA PHE A 640 -40.87 -1.36 12.48
C PHE A 640 -41.26 0.07 12.88
N ARG A 641 -40.62 0.66 13.90
CA ARG A 641 -40.91 2.04 14.31
C ARG A 641 -40.54 3.06 13.23
N ILE A 642 -39.35 2.95 12.63
CA ILE A 642 -38.90 3.86 11.56
C ILE A 642 -39.88 3.81 10.38
N LEU A 643 -40.17 2.60 9.89
CA LEU A 643 -41.11 2.38 8.78
C LEU A 643 -42.54 2.80 9.15
N TYR A 644 -43.01 2.57 10.38
CA TYR A 644 -44.36 2.97 10.82
C TYR A 644 -44.49 4.50 10.88
N HIS A 645 -43.48 5.22 11.37
CA HIS A 645 -43.50 6.69 11.35
C HIS A 645 -43.57 7.24 9.92
N CYS A 646 -42.78 6.69 8.98
CA CYS A 646 -42.83 7.13 7.57
C CYS A 646 -44.15 6.72 6.88
N ALA A 647 -44.64 5.50 7.12
CA ALA A 647 -45.86 4.98 6.51
C ALA A 647 -47.11 5.70 7.03
N ALA A 648 -47.23 5.96 8.34
CA ALA A 648 -48.39 6.64 8.93
C ALA A 648 -48.52 8.13 8.53
N ILE A 649 -47.43 8.77 8.10
CA ILE A 649 -47.46 10.10 7.47
C ILE A 649 -48.01 10.02 6.03
N SER A 650 -47.80 8.89 5.35
CA SER A 650 -48.17 8.67 3.95
C SER A 650 -49.57 8.07 3.77
N ASP A 651 -50.00 7.19 4.67
CA ASP A 651 -51.32 6.54 4.66
C ASP A 651 -51.85 6.37 6.09
N PRO A 652 -52.95 7.05 6.49
CA PRO A 652 -53.54 6.92 7.83
C PRO A 652 -54.19 5.55 8.08
N TYR A 653 -54.50 4.77 7.03
CA TYR A 653 -55.08 3.42 7.17
C TYR A 653 -54.04 2.35 7.53
N THR A 654 -52.72 2.66 7.44
CA THR A 654 -51.61 1.73 7.75
C THR A 654 -51.81 0.95 9.06
N ALA A 655 -52.24 1.62 10.13
CA ALA A 655 -52.45 0.98 11.43
C ALA A 655 -53.63 -0.01 11.43
N GLY A 656 -54.68 0.30 10.67
CA GLY A 656 -55.84 -0.58 10.47
C GLY A 656 -55.50 -1.78 9.59
N ASP A 657 -54.88 -1.57 8.43
CA ASP A 657 -54.41 -2.62 7.53
C ASP A 657 -53.49 -3.64 8.25
N LEU A 658 -52.57 -3.17 9.11
CA LEU A 658 -51.71 -4.03 9.94
C LEU A 658 -52.51 -4.90 10.92
N LEU A 659 -53.35 -4.28 11.76
CA LEU A 659 -54.15 -5.00 12.77
C LEU A 659 -55.15 -5.96 12.10
N CYS A 660 -55.75 -5.56 10.98
CA CYS A 660 -56.67 -6.37 10.21
C CYS A 660 -55.97 -7.57 9.54
N THR A 661 -54.74 -7.40 9.05
CA THR A 661 -53.91 -8.50 8.53
C THR A 661 -53.54 -9.49 9.63
N ALA A 662 -53.18 -9.01 10.83
CA ALA A 662 -52.91 -9.87 11.98
C ALA A 662 -54.16 -10.64 12.45
N ALA A 663 -55.31 -9.98 12.50
CA ALA A 663 -56.59 -10.62 12.82
C ALA A 663 -56.99 -11.69 11.81
N LYS A 664 -56.82 -11.42 10.51
CA LYS A 664 -57.09 -12.37 9.42
C LYS A 664 -56.17 -13.59 9.43
N ARG A 665 -54.91 -13.43 9.87
CA ARG A 665 -53.93 -14.52 9.99
C ARG A 665 -53.96 -15.24 11.34
N ASN A 666 -54.83 -14.82 12.27
CA ASN A 666 -54.87 -15.28 13.66
C ASN A 666 -53.51 -15.15 14.39
N ASP A 667 -52.66 -14.19 14.00
CA ASP A 667 -51.32 -14.04 14.61
C ASP A 667 -51.42 -13.30 15.95
N LEU A 668 -51.70 -14.08 17.00
CA LEU A 668 -51.74 -13.63 18.39
C LEU A 668 -50.40 -13.07 18.91
N THR A 669 -49.29 -13.26 18.19
CA THR A 669 -47.96 -12.78 18.59
C THR A 669 -47.66 -11.41 18.00
N VAL A 670 -47.82 -11.25 16.68
CA VAL A 670 -47.73 -9.95 16.00
C VAL A 670 -48.82 -9.01 16.51
N MET A 671 -50.03 -9.49 16.79
CA MET A 671 -51.09 -8.67 17.39
C MET A 671 -50.68 -8.11 18.77
N LYS A 672 -50.05 -8.92 19.65
CA LYS A 672 -49.58 -8.42 20.96
C LYS A 672 -48.53 -7.33 20.80
N GLU A 673 -47.60 -7.51 19.86
CA GLU A 673 -46.56 -6.52 19.61
C GLU A 673 -47.12 -5.24 18.98
N LEU A 674 -48.01 -5.32 17.99
CA LEU A 674 -48.72 -4.15 17.43
C LEU A 674 -49.43 -3.33 18.52
N LEU A 675 -50.12 -4.00 19.46
CA LEU A 675 -50.81 -3.35 20.58
C LEU A 675 -49.86 -2.82 21.69
N LYS A 676 -48.65 -3.36 21.77
CA LYS A 676 -47.52 -2.93 22.62
C LYS A 676 -46.69 -1.79 22.00
N TYR A 677 -46.80 -1.57 20.69
CA TYR A 677 -46.38 -0.33 20.02
C TYR A 677 -47.49 0.73 19.94
N GLY A 678 -48.59 0.51 20.67
CA GLY A 678 -49.60 1.54 20.96
C GLY A 678 -50.57 1.85 19.80
N LEU A 679 -50.63 1.02 18.76
CA LEU A 679 -51.64 1.15 17.70
C LEU A 679 -53.06 1.11 18.31
N ASN A 680 -53.97 1.90 17.75
CA ASN A 680 -55.35 1.96 18.24
C ASN A 680 -56.10 0.68 17.85
N VAL A 681 -56.72 0.00 18.82
CA VAL A 681 -57.46 -1.25 18.60
C VAL A 681 -58.62 -1.06 17.62
N ASP A 682 -59.26 0.13 17.68
CA ASP A 682 -60.37 0.52 16.80
C ASP A 682 -59.90 1.09 15.44
N SER A 683 -58.62 0.95 15.07
CA SER A 683 -58.14 1.41 13.74
C SER A 683 -58.85 0.66 12.63
N LYS A 684 -59.41 1.40 11.68
CA LYS A 684 -60.08 0.85 10.51
C LYS A 684 -59.09 0.66 9.37
N ASP A 685 -59.18 -0.48 8.69
CA ASP A 685 -58.48 -0.71 7.43
C ASP A 685 -59.04 0.18 6.29
N ARG A 686 -58.40 0.10 5.13
CA ARG A 686 -58.86 0.73 3.89
C ARG A 686 -60.25 0.29 3.38
N HIS A 687 -60.88 -0.70 4.00
CA HIS A 687 -62.25 -1.16 3.73
C HIS A 687 -63.25 -0.69 4.81
N GLY A 688 -62.80 0.04 5.84
CA GLY A 688 -63.62 0.56 6.93
C GLY A 688 -63.89 -0.45 8.05
N LEU A 689 -63.27 -1.63 8.00
CA LEU A 689 -63.41 -2.73 8.96
C LEU A 689 -62.42 -2.56 10.10
N THR A 690 -62.80 -2.97 11.32
CA THR A 690 -61.87 -3.08 12.45
C THR A 690 -61.36 -4.51 12.60
N ALA A 691 -60.19 -4.67 13.22
CA ALA A 691 -59.56 -5.99 13.41
C ALA A 691 -60.47 -7.00 14.16
N ILE A 692 -61.31 -6.53 15.08
CA ILE A 692 -62.28 -7.39 15.78
C ILE A 692 -63.42 -7.87 14.87
N GLN A 693 -63.87 -7.08 13.89
CA GLN A 693 -64.90 -7.51 12.94
C GLN A 693 -64.37 -8.64 12.04
N ILE A 694 -63.12 -8.56 11.60
CA ILE A 694 -62.45 -9.62 10.85
C ILE A 694 -62.24 -10.86 11.73
N ALA A 695 -61.77 -10.71 12.96
CA ALA A 695 -61.61 -11.82 13.89
C ALA A 695 -62.94 -12.55 14.22
N MET A 696 -64.06 -11.81 14.29
CA MET A 696 -65.40 -12.39 14.45
C MET A 696 -65.92 -13.06 13.16
N ALA A 697 -65.61 -12.51 11.98
CA ALA A 697 -66.02 -13.07 10.69
C ALA A 697 -65.29 -14.39 10.37
N GLU A 698 -63.97 -14.45 10.62
CA GLU A 698 -63.14 -15.66 10.47
C GLU A 698 -63.25 -16.61 11.70
N ASN A 699 -64.05 -16.25 12.72
CA ASN A 699 -64.30 -17.00 13.95
C ASN A 699 -63.03 -17.33 14.78
N HIS A 700 -62.06 -16.43 14.80
CA HIS A 700 -60.81 -16.55 15.56
C HIS A 700 -61.03 -16.18 17.05
N VAL A 701 -61.59 -17.12 17.82
CA VAL A 701 -61.98 -16.92 19.24
C VAL A 701 -60.87 -16.31 20.11
N ASP A 702 -59.64 -16.82 20.03
CA ASP A 702 -58.52 -16.31 20.83
C ASP A 702 -58.11 -14.88 20.43
N MET A 703 -58.24 -14.53 19.15
CA MET A 703 -57.98 -13.18 18.63
C MET A 703 -59.07 -12.20 19.09
N VAL A 704 -60.34 -12.62 19.05
CA VAL A 704 -61.45 -11.85 19.62
C VAL A 704 -61.24 -11.69 21.14
N GLN A 705 -60.79 -12.73 21.86
CA GLN A 705 -60.49 -12.62 23.30
C GLN A 705 -59.40 -11.58 23.54
N LEU A 706 -58.30 -11.63 22.79
CA LEU A 706 -57.15 -10.73 22.90
C LEU A 706 -57.55 -9.27 22.62
N LEU A 707 -58.32 -9.02 21.54
CA LEU A 707 -58.79 -7.70 21.16
C LEU A 707 -59.79 -7.12 22.17
N VAL A 708 -60.75 -7.92 22.65
CA VAL A 708 -61.70 -7.53 23.71
C VAL A 708 -60.96 -7.23 25.02
N MET A 709 -59.99 -8.06 25.42
CA MET A 709 -59.16 -7.83 26.62
C MET A 709 -58.40 -6.49 26.55
N ASN A 710 -57.95 -6.11 25.35
CA ASN A 710 -57.27 -4.83 25.09
C ASN A 710 -58.25 -3.67 24.77
N GLY A 711 -59.57 -3.89 24.87
CA GLY A 711 -60.57 -2.82 24.86
C GLY A 711 -61.15 -2.42 23.50
N ALA A 712 -61.12 -3.31 22.49
CA ALA A 712 -61.82 -3.12 21.21
C ALA A 712 -63.30 -2.74 21.40
N ASP A 713 -63.82 -1.83 20.57
CA ASP A 713 -65.24 -1.48 20.58
C ASP A 713 -66.09 -2.53 19.84
N VAL A 714 -67.06 -3.12 20.55
CA VAL A 714 -67.83 -4.29 20.10
C VAL A 714 -69.21 -3.87 19.56
N VAL A 715 -69.21 -2.89 18.65
CA VAL A 715 -70.43 -2.39 17.99
C VAL A 715 -70.87 -3.37 16.89
N ASP A 716 -72.18 -3.64 16.81
CA ASP A 716 -72.83 -4.48 15.79
C ASP A 716 -72.35 -5.94 15.69
N ALA A 717 -72.01 -6.55 16.83
CA ALA A 717 -71.72 -7.99 16.96
C ALA A 717 -72.81 -8.91 16.34
N ASN A 718 -74.08 -8.46 16.32
CA ASN A 718 -75.21 -9.21 15.75
C ASN A 718 -75.13 -9.44 14.22
N THR A 719 -74.20 -8.77 13.52
CA THR A 719 -74.03 -8.89 12.06
C THR A 719 -73.18 -10.12 11.68
N TYR A 720 -72.41 -10.67 12.62
CA TYR A 720 -71.43 -11.72 12.38
C TYR A 720 -71.80 -13.04 13.06
N LYS A 721 -71.38 -14.17 12.48
CA LYS A 721 -71.81 -15.52 12.88
C LYS A 721 -71.06 -16.07 14.11
N PHE A 722 -70.63 -15.18 15.01
CA PHE A 722 -69.85 -15.50 16.21
C PHE A 722 -70.76 -15.91 17.38
N SER A 723 -70.25 -16.68 18.34
CA SER A 723 -71.04 -17.15 19.48
C SER A 723 -71.26 -16.04 20.51
N SER A 724 -72.48 -15.50 20.57
CA SER A 724 -72.84 -14.42 21.50
C SER A 724 -72.73 -14.79 22.99
N THR A 725 -72.89 -16.08 23.34
CA THR A 725 -72.66 -16.56 24.71
C THR A 725 -71.18 -16.52 25.07
N SER A 726 -70.29 -16.92 24.15
CA SER A 726 -68.84 -16.83 24.34
C SER A 726 -68.38 -15.38 24.46
N LEU A 727 -68.87 -14.50 23.57
CA LEU A 727 -68.56 -13.06 23.60
C LEU A 727 -68.94 -12.40 24.94
N ASN A 728 -70.11 -12.74 25.50
CA ASN A 728 -70.53 -12.24 26.81
C ASN A 728 -69.64 -12.75 27.96
N GLU A 729 -69.21 -14.01 27.91
CA GLU A 729 -68.27 -14.58 28.90
C GLU A 729 -66.88 -13.91 28.80
N MET A 730 -66.42 -13.59 27.59
CA MET A 730 -65.16 -12.87 27.34
C MET A 730 -65.23 -11.42 27.84
N LEU A 731 -66.37 -10.75 27.66
CA LEU A 731 -66.63 -9.40 28.21
C LEU A 731 -66.67 -9.39 29.74
N GLN A 732 -67.12 -10.45 30.41
CA GLN A 732 -67.02 -10.60 31.87
C GLN A 732 -65.57 -10.86 32.32
N LYS A 733 -64.83 -11.76 31.65
CA LYS A 733 -63.43 -12.06 31.98
C LYS A 733 -62.49 -10.86 31.81
N ARG A 734 -62.86 -9.88 30.97
CA ARG A 734 -62.18 -8.58 30.80
C ARG A 734 -62.02 -7.79 32.10
N GLU A 735 -62.85 -8.03 33.11
CA GLU A 735 -62.79 -7.33 34.40
C GLU A 735 -61.67 -7.84 35.33
N ILE A 736 -61.03 -8.97 35.00
CA ILE A 736 -60.07 -9.69 35.86
C ILE A 736 -58.67 -9.83 35.22
N GLY A 737 -58.56 -9.69 33.89
CA GLY A 737 -57.32 -9.93 33.14
C GLY A 737 -56.21 -8.89 33.33
N HIS A 738 -54.96 -9.35 33.43
CA HIS A 738 -53.78 -8.47 33.39
C HIS A 738 -53.59 -7.83 31.99
N ARG A 739 -53.14 -6.57 31.97
CA ARG A 739 -52.92 -5.81 30.73
C ARG A 739 -51.50 -5.96 30.19
N ILE A 740 -51.33 -5.67 28.91
CA ILE A 740 -50.01 -5.57 28.27
C ILE A 740 -49.37 -4.24 28.70
N MET A 741 -48.37 -4.29 29.57
CA MET A 741 -47.64 -3.10 30.01
C MET A 741 -46.82 -2.50 28.86
N MET A 742 -46.94 -1.18 28.67
CA MET A 742 -46.05 -0.41 27.82
C MET A 742 -44.71 -0.21 28.54
N HIS A 743 -43.59 -0.17 27.80
CA HIS A 743 -42.33 0.38 28.29
C HIS A 743 -42.14 1.80 27.77
N ASP A 744 -41.66 2.69 28.64
CA ASP A 744 -41.34 4.08 28.29
C ASP A 744 -40.33 4.13 27.12
N THR A 745 -40.72 4.82 26.05
CA THR A 745 -39.93 4.95 24.82
C THR A 745 -39.76 6.40 24.36
N THR A 746 -40.22 7.36 25.17
CA THR A 746 -40.10 8.82 24.99
C THR A 746 -38.70 9.26 24.58
N ALA A 747 -37.66 8.79 25.29
CA ALA A 747 -36.25 9.10 25.07
C ALA A 747 -35.70 8.78 23.66
N SER A 748 -36.42 8.01 22.84
CA SER A 748 -36.00 7.63 21.49
C SER A 748 -36.64 8.44 20.37
N HIS A 749 -37.62 9.32 20.65
CA HIS A 749 -38.20 10.21 19.62
C HIS A 749 -37.25 11.34 19.22
N GLU A 750 -36.64 12.04 20.19
CA GLU A 750 -35.69 13.14 19.91
C GLU A 750 -34.46 12.71 19.11
N MET A 751 -34.00 11.47 19.31
CA MET A 751 -32.76 10.97 18.70
C MET A 751 -32.94 10.64 17.21
N ILE A 752 -34.16 10.28 16.79
CA ILE A 752 -34.47 10.00 15.38
C ILE A 752 -34.50 11.29 14.57
N LEU A 753 -35.16 12.35 15.07
CA LEU A 753 -35.22 13.65 14.39
C LEU A 753 -33.83 14.23 14.13
N LYS A 754 -32.95 14.22 15.15
CA LYS A 754 -31.54 14.65 15.01
C LYS A 754 -30.71 13.81 14.02
N LYS A 755 -31.13 12.57 13.70
CA LYS A 755 -30.49 11.72 12.69
C LYS A 755 -30.91 12.11 11.25
N PHE A 756 -32.07 12.76 11.08
CA PHE A 756 -32.58 13.26 9.79
C PHE A 756 -32.13 14.70 9.44
N GLU A 757 -31.82 15.54 10.43
CA GLU A 757 -31.28 16.90 10.20
C GLU A 757 -29.84 16.91 9.62
N GLY A 758 -29.23 15.74 9.44
CA GLY A 758 -27.82 15.53 9.13
C GLY A 758 -27.37 15.70 7.68
N ASP A 759 -28.19 16.18 6.74
CA ASP A 759 -27.72 16.88 5.52
C ASP A 759 -28.84 17.56 4.72
N GLN A 760 -28.71 18.87 4.53
CA GLN A 760 -29.32 19.76 3.51
C GLN A 760 -30.63 19.30 2.80
N CYS A 761 -31.78 19.69 3.35
CA CYS A 761 -32.93 20.13 2.52
C CYS A 761 -33.96 20.96 3.34
N GLU A 762 -34.05 22.27 3.07
CA GLU A 762 -35.05 23.15 3.71
C GLU A 762 -36.45 22.97 3.08
N GLY A 763 -37.20 21.98 3.57
CA GLY A 763 -38.62 21.78 3.26
C GLY A 763 -39.49 21.96 4.51
N LYS A 764 -40.52 22.81 4.45
CA LYS A 764 -41.40 23.10 5.60
C LYS A 764 -42.25 21.88 6.01
N MET A 765 -41.75 21.08 6.94
CA MET A 765 -42.57 20.17 7.74
C MET A 765 -42.87 20.83 9.09
N GLY A 766 -44.14 20.89 9.48
CA GLY A 766 -44.57 21.58 10.70
C GLY A 766 -44.14 20.85 11.98
N LYS A 767 -43.88 21.59 13.06
CA LYS A 767 -43.82 21.01 14.40
C LYS A 767 -45.16 20.34 14.71
N LEU A 768 -45.14 19.02 14.89
CA LEU A 768 -46.18 18.31 15.64
C LEU A 768 -45.60 17.94 17.00
N GLU A 769 -46.39 18.18 18.04
CA GLU A 769 -45.99 17.95 19.43
C GLU A 769 -46.13 16.47 19.81
N GLY A 770 -45.37 16.02 20.80
CA GLY A 770 -45.21 14.60 21.10
C GLY A 770 -46.50 13.93 21.57
N VAL A 771 -47.00 12.97 20.79
CA VAL A 771 -48.20 12.19 21.15
C VAL A 771 -47.89 11.27 22.32
N ASN A 772 -48.43 11.60 23.49
CA ASN A 772 -48.29 10.80 24.71
C ASN A 772 -49.25 9.59 24.67
N CYS A 773 -48.71 8.37 24.56
CA CYS A 773 -49.50 7.15 24.30
C CYS A 773 -50.11 6.47 25.54
N GLN A 774 -50.51 7.24 26.55
CA GLN A 774 -51.17 6.69 27.75
C GLN A 774 -52.60 6.23 27.43
N ARG A 775 -53.05 5.14 28.04
CA ARG A 775 -54.38 4.53 27.85
C ARG A 775 -55.12 4.43 29.19
N VAL A 776 -56.35 4.93 29.23
CA VAL A 776 -57.15 5.03 30.46
C VAL A 776 -58.53 4.42 30.28
N SER A 777 -59.10 3.88 31.35
CA SER A 777 -60.39 3.19 31.35
C SER A 777 -61.48 4.08 31.92
N ILE A 778 -62.36 4.60 31.06
CA ILE A 778 -63.49 5.44 31.47
C ILE A 778 -64.73 4.61 31.82
N TYR A 779 -65.35 4.93 32.95
CA TYR A 779 -66.57 4.31 33.47
C TYR A 779 -67.62 5.39 33.74
N ARG A 780 -68.92 5.08 33.57
CA ARG A 780 -70.02 6.01 33.89
C ARG A 780 -70.52 5.81 35.33
N GLY A 781 -70.62 6.89 36.10
CA GLY A 781 -71.12 6.94 37.48
C GLY A 781 -70.07 6.67 38.56
N HIS A 782 -70.31 7.18 39.76
CA HIS A 782 -69.36 7.20 40.89
C HIS A 782 -68.90 5.76 41.31
N PRO A 783 -67.59 5.54 41.57
CA PRO A 783 -67.04 4.19 41.78
C PRO A 783 -67.68 3.44 42.96
N VAL A 784 -68.02 4.14 44.06
CA VAL A 784 -68.69 3.53 45.22
C VAL A 784 -70.10 3.03 44.85
N VAL A 785 -70.91 3.90 44.23
CA VAL A 785 -72.30 3.59 43.81
C VAL A 785 -72.33 2.42 42.83
N ARG A 786 -71.32 2.32 41.95
CA ARG A 786 -71.17 1.19 41.02
C ARG A 786 -70.87 -0.14 41.73
N ARG A 787 -70.10 -0.13 42.83
CA ARG A 787 -69.82 -1.33 43.64
C ARG A 787 -71.08 -1.77 44.41
N GLU A 788 -71.77 -0.83 45.05
CA GLU A 788 -72.97 -1.10 45.84
C GLU A 788 -74.12 -1.65 44.98
N ASN A 789 -74.43 -0.97 43.86
CA ASN A 789 -75.49 -1.38 42.95
C ASN A 789 -75.09 -2.50 41.96
N ARG A 790 -73.87 -3.06 42.07
CA ARG A 790 -73.30 -4.07 41.16
C ARG A 790 -73.49 -3.70 39.68
N CYS A 791 -73.09 -2.50 39.31
CA CYS A 791 -73.37 -1.92 38.00
C CYS A 791 -72.60 -2.63 36.85
N MET A 792 -73.30 -3.48 36.10
CA MET A 792 -72.78 -4.32 35.01
C MET A 792 -72.40 -3.55 33.71
N VAL A 793 -72.45 -2.22 33.71
CA VAL A 793 -72.11 -1.41 32.52
C VAL A 793 -70.58 -1.30 32.42
N SER A 794 -69.97 -2.06 31.51
CA SER A 794 -68.52 -2.14 31.36
C SER A 794 -67.86 -0.79 31.00
N GLY A 795 -66.66 -0.53 31.52
CA GLY A 795 -65.87 0.64 31.15
C GLY A 795 -65.21 0.52 29.77
N ARG A 796 -65.00 1.64 29.09
CA ARG A 796 -64.35 1.71 27.77
C ARG A 796 -62.89 2.13 27.92
N LEU A 797 -62.00 1.52 27.15
CA LEU A 797 -60.60 1.95 27.09
C LEU A 797 -60.48 3.05 26.04
N ILE A 798 -59.80 4.14 26.37
CA ILE A 798 -59.48 5.23 25.45
C ILE A 798 -58.00 5.59 25.59
N ARG A 799 -57.43 6.30 24.61
CA ARG A 799 -56.18 7.04 24.82
C ARG A 799 -56.48 8.25 25.72
N LEU A 800 -55.54 8.60 26.57
CA LEU A 800 -55.57 9.86 27.31
C LEU A 800 -55.37 11.01 26.30
N PRO A 801 -56.32 11.94 26.15
CA PRO A 801 -56.15 13.10 25.30
C PRO A 801 -55.31 14.19 25.99
N ASN A 802 -54.95 15.24 25.26
CA ASN A 802 -54.05 16.27 25.75
C ASN A 802 -54.72 17.27 26.73
N SER A 803 -56.04 17.17 26.94
CA SER A 803 -56.79 18.04 27.87
C SER A 803 -57.93 17.30 28.57
N LEU A 804 -58.29 17.78 29.77
CA LEU A 804 -59.42 17.22 30.55
C LEU A 804 -60.78 17.51 29.89
N GLU A 805 -60.89 18.58 29.11
CA GLU A 805 -62.11 18.90 28.33
C GLU A 805 -62.29 17.95 27.14
N GLU A 806 -61.21 17.63 26.41
CA GLU A 806 -61.23 16.60 25.37
C GLU A 806 -61.52 15.21 25.97
N LEU A 807 -61.00 14.90 27.16
CA LEU A 807 -61.34 13.69 27.91
C LEU A 807 -62.85 13.59 28.19
N LYS A 808 -63.47 14.67 28.67
CA LYS A 808 -64.93 14.73 28.91
C LYS A 808 -65.72 14.59 27.61
N ASN A 809 -65.32 15.24 26.52
CA ASN A 809 -66.01 15.11 25.23
C ASN A 809 -65.92 13.67 24.68
N ILE A 810 -64.73 13.06 24.64
CA ILE A 810 -64.53 11.65 24.23
C ILE A 810 -65.32 10.70 25.13
N ALA A 811 -65.35 10.96 26.44
CA ALA A 811 -66.14 10.17 27.37
C ALA A 811 -67.64 10.26 27.10
N GLY A 812 -68.17 11.44 26.79
CA GLY A 812 -69.57 11.64 26.44
C GLY A 812 -69.96 10.89 25.16
N GLU A 813 -69.16 11.00 24.09
CA GLU A 813 -69.38 10.27 22.83
C GLU A 813 -69.35 8.75 23.04
N LYS A 814 -68.30 8.23 23.68
CA LYS A 814 -68.14 6.78 23.87
C LYS A 814 -69.15 6.21 24.87
N LEU A 815 -69.47 6.89 25.97
CA LEU A 815 -70.39 6.38 27.01
C LEU A 815 -71.87 6.76 26.79
N GLY A 816 -72.19 7.59 25.79
CA GLY A 816 -73.55 7.90 25.37
C GLY A 816 -74.32 8.85 26.29
N PHE A 817 -73.67 9.93 26.76
CA PHE A 817 -74.32 11.00 27.54
C PHE A 817 -73.55 12.33 27.41
N ASP A 818 -74.14 13.44 27.83
CA ASP A 818 -73.39 14.71 27.91
C ASP A 818 -72.52 14.71 29.17
N ALA A 819 -71.20 14.61 28.97
CA ALA A 819 -70.21 14.55 30.04
C ALA A 819 -69.47 15.89 30.25
N ARG A 820 -69.86 16.98 29.58
CA ARG A 820 -69.15 18.27 29.66
C ARG A 820 -69.05 18.82 31.09
N ASN A 821 -70.15 18.73 31.83
CA ASN A 821 -70.24 19.13 33.24
C ASN A 821 -69.97 17.97 34.22
N ALA A 822 -69.51 16.81 33.74
CA ALA A 822 -69.26 15.67 34.63
C ALA A 822 -67.94 15.85 35.41
N MET A 823 -67.94 15.43 36.68
CA MET A 823 -66.74 15.27 37.49
C MET A 823 -65.95 14.02 37.02
N VAL A 824 -64.61 14.06 37.11
CA VAL A 824 -63.75 12.91 36.81
C VAL A 824 -63.10 12.45 38.12
N THR A 825 -63.37 11.22 38.57
CA THR A 825 -62.75 10.67 39.78
C THR A 825 -61.85 9.47 39.49
N ASP A 826 -60.94 9.15 40.40
CA ASP A 826 -60.15 7.93 40.41
C ASP A 826 -60.97 6.70 40.88
N GLU A 827 -60.30 5.55 41.10
CA GLU A 827 -60.92 4.35 41.66
C GLU A 827 -61.21 4.45 43.18
N GLY A 828 -60.59 5.38 43.90
CA GLY A 828 -60.95 5.73 45.28
C GLY A 828 -62.24 6.55 45.39
N GLY A 829 -62.56 7.36 44.37
CA GLY A 829 -63.62 8.37 44.40
C GLY A 829 -63.10 9.79 44.70
N ALA A 830 -61.80 10.05 44.57
CA ALA A 830 -61.20 11.37 44.64
C ALA A 830 -61.25 12.06 43.26
N GLU A 831 -61.55 13.36 43.23
CA GLU A 831 -61.62 14.16 42.00
C GLU A 831 -60.23 14.40 41.38
N ILE A 832 -60.18 14.50 40.05
CA ILE A 832 -58.95 14.65 39.25
C ILE A 832 -59.00 15.97 38.47
N ASP A 833 -58.42 17.02 39.06
CA ASP A 833 -58.42 18.39 38.52
C ASP A 833 -57.53 18.59 37.27
N SER A 834 -56.54 17.70 37.06
CA SER A 834 -55.54 17.86 35.98
C SER A 834 -55.20 16.54 35.28
N ILE A 835 -55.10 16.63 33.96
CA ILE A 835 -54.70 15.54 33.05
C ILE A 835 -53.28 15.04 33.35
N GLU A 836 -52.40 15.88 33.92
CA GLU A 836 -51.00 15.55 34.21
C GLU A 836 -50.80 14.60 35.41
N VAL A 837 -51.83 14.44 36.25
CA VAL A 837 -51.80 13.53 37.41
C VAL A 837 -52.03 12.09 36.97
N ILE A 838 -52.79 11.90 35.89
CA ILE A 838 -53.25 10.62 35.36
C ILE A 838 -52.08 9.81 34.77
N ARG A 839 -52.12 8.49 34.91
CA ARG A 839 -51.08 7.54 34.47
C ARG A 839 -51.65 6.49 33.52
N ASP A 840 -50.74 5.82 32.79
CA ASP A 840 -51.12 4.70 31.93
C ASP A 840 -51.80 3.61 32.76
N ASN A 841 -52.97 3.17 32.30
CA ASN A 841 -53.90 2.19 32.88
C ASN A 841 -54.89 2.67 33.95
N ASP A 842 -54.89 3.94 34.35
CA ASP A 842 -55.83 4.46 35.36
C ASP A 842 -57.31 4.19 35.01
N LYS A 843 -58.12 4.01 36.06
CA LYS A 843 -59.58 3.87 35.98
C LYS A 843 -60.22 5.20 36.36
N LEU A 844 -60.82 5.86 35.38
CA LEU A 844 -61.44 7.16 35.50
C LEU A 844 -62.96 6.98 35.53
N PHE A 845 -63.63 7.53 36.53
CA PHE A 845 -65.08 7.45 36.70
C PHE A 845 -65.67 8.82 36.40
N ILE A 846 -66.49 8.88 35.36
CA ILE A 846 -67.15 10.09 34.86
C ILE A 846 -68.50 10.18 35.57
N VAL A 847 -68.66 11.16 36.45
CA VAL A 847 -69.79 11.29 37.38
C VAL A 847 -70.65 12.48 37.00
N GLU A 848 -71.91 12.22 36.67
CA GLU A 848 -72.93 13.26 36.46
C GLU A 848 -73.24 13.95 37.80
N GLU A 849 -73.14 15.29 37.85
CA GLU A 849 -73.58 16.06 39.02
C GLU A 849 -75.11 15.99 39.19
N PRO A 850 -75.63 15.76 40.42
CA PRO A 850 -77.05 15.91 40.68
C PRO A 850 -77.43 17.40 40.68
N ASN A 851 -78.35 17.81 39.81
CA ASN A 851 -78.78 19.20 39.62
C ASN A 851 -79.04 19.97 40.93
N CYS A 852 -78.11 20.86 41.30
CA CYS A 852 -78.33 21.88 42.32
C CYS A 852 -79.26 22.99 41.77
N LEU A 853 -80.58 22.80 41.94
CA LEU A 853 -81.59 23.81 41.67
C LEU A 853 -82.47 24.06 42.89
N SER A 854 -82.84 25.34 43.06
CA SER A 854 -83.58 25.95 44.18
C SER A 854 -82.78 26.15 45.49
N GLY A 855 -83.07 27.19 46.29
CA GLY A 855 -84.21 28.12 46.19
C GLY A 855 -83.87 29.59 46.47
N CYS A 856 -84.71 30.47 45.91
CA CYS A 856 -84.60 31.94 45.83
C CYS A 856 -83.51 32.45 44.87
#